data_AF-A0A9P5XYC8-F1
#
_entry.id   AF-A0A9P5XYC8-F1
#
_cell.length_a   1.000
_cell.length_b   1.000
_cell.length_c   1.000
_cell.angle_alpha   90.00
_cell.angle_beta   90.00
_cell.angle_gamma   90.00
#
_symmetry.space_group_name_H-M   'P 1'
#
loop_
_entity.id
_entity.type
_entity.pdbx_description
1 polymer ?
#
loop_
_entity_poly.entity_id
_entity_poly.type
_entity_poly.pdbx_seq_one_letter_code
_entity_poly.pdbx_strand_id
1 'polypeptide(L)'
;MKWNIWQSVRQFILFARQRLSAITGSTSTSEETEATLETPAPAVLMQGDHHELVCNNCWEQFFKNDRLWTQLGLRRSERSDILLRTTGKELLNAAQAPTNCNFCQLVKLCVERQFPKAFAPGPSFSPFPMMALKIVPNTSLVIRFDAGNDQGFEVFNLVVSDEQGTFNLDSFVLNREEASQSSNYSAGSIRDMNLDVGRQQSFELARYWLKECTTRHTDCPSYEAKPLPTRVVDVGSADDPIRPPRLIVTHGSVAPYAALSYCWGQPQQWTTTRDNISDLMTGGGIDLSVVATTIKDAIVATRRLGLQYLWVDSLCIIQDDEEDKRAEISRMRDIYKDAYCTLIIESATDSMDGFLRRQPDPDFPVYHLPLAKPHNGGYTYEVVRLRNVATYNYEPQKAAVNGRAWTMEERLLSQRKLLYTQKQLRWECQSQKRQDGGFPPRGTTGRDPTYVQPFYKVIDAKELETPWSPAYPEPDLKGQDKLRRFWDLLVNEYTARECTNPVDKIRAFGGIAAEFQRVFPEDKYLAGLWKDTLFLGLLWCRNGDVAALPRPAKYRSPSWSWAAIDSEVLTERFEWCLDKEKTAQFFEILDGETTLRSANAPYGEVTAGKITVRGYLRKGRLLSDESARYNKYTVCDEDESEIHWNASLDALGDSEEKVIWCLWTTESTPLIRGLLLVPTVGGGGIYYRRIGVFVSQESNQRKLQVDDSERDWFRKSGERRVIILV
;
A
#
# COMPACT_ATOMS: atom_id res chain seq x y z
N MET A 1 32.26 3.35 -40.94
CA MET A 1 31.44 2.26 -40.34
C MET A 1 30.04 2.69 -39.82
N LYS A 2 29.54 3.92 -40.08
CA LYS A 2 28.14 4.34 -39.75
C LYS A 2 27.24 4.53 -40.99
N TRP A 3 27.73 4.23 -42.20
CA TRP A 3 26.98 4.39 -43.46
C TRP A 3 26.37 3.07 -44.00
N ASN A 4 26.86 1.91 -43.55
CA ASN A 4 26.40 0.58 -44.03
C ASN A 4 25.16 0.03 -43.29
N ILE A 5 24.81 0.61 -42.13
CA ILE A 5 23.64 0.16 -41.35
C ILE A 5 22.33 0.67 -41.98
N TRP A 6 22.32 1.88 -42.54
CA TRP A 6 21.14 2.47 -43.17
C TRP A 6 20.75 1.81 -44.50
N GLN A 7 21.70 1.32 -45.28
CA GLN A 7 21.40 0.57 -46.51
C GLN A 7 20.78 -0.80 -46.22
N SER A 8 21.20 -1.45 -45.14
CA SER A 8 20.67 -2.76 -44.73
C SER A 8 19.23 -2.66 -44.21
N VAL A 9 18.91 -1.60 -43.46
CA VAL A 9 17.53 -1.33 -42.99
C VAL A 9 16.58 -0.99 -44.15
N ARG A 10 17.07 -0.24 -45.15
CA ARG A 10 16.26 0.14 -46.32
C ARG A 10 15.95 -1.06 -47.23
N GLN A 11 16.89 -1.99 -47.39
CA GLN A 11 16.69 -3.27 -48.09
C GLN A 11 15.68 -4.16 -47.35
N PHE A 12 15.72 -4.21 -46.02
CA PHE A 12 14.78 -5.01 -45.20
C PHE A 12 13.34 -4.48 -45.28
N ILE A 13 13.15 -3.15 -45.29
CA ILE A 13 11.82 -2.53 -45.42
C ILE A 13 11.23 -2.73 -46.84
N LEU A 14 12.08 -2.73 -47.88
CA LEU A 14 11.64 -3.02 -49.25
C LEU A 14 11.26 -4.49 -49.43
N PHE A 15 11.99 -5.41 -48.80
CA PHE A 15 11.67 -6.84 -48.78
C PHE A 15 10.36 -7.14 -48.02
N ALA A 16 10.11 -6.45 -46.91
CA ALA A 16 8.87 -6.59 -46.14
C ALA A 16 7.63 -6.05 -46.90
N ARG A 17 7.79 -4.97 -47.69
CA ARG A 17 6.70 -4.43 -48.52
C ARG A 17 6.35 -5.30 -49.73
N GLN A 18 7.33 -5.97 -50.35
CA GLN A 18 7.05 -6.92 -51.43
C GLN A 18 6.36 -8.21 -50.95
N ARG A 19 6.57 -8.62 -49.69
CA ARG A 19 5.86 -9.78 -49.11
C ARG A 19 4.43 -9.47 -48.68
N LEU A 20 4.12 -8.23 -48.30
CA LEU A 20 2.76 -7.82 -47.93
C LEU A 20 1.84 -7.63 -49.14
N SER A 21 2.37 -7.28 -50.32
CA SER A 21 1.56 -7.19 -51.56
C SER A 21 1.28 -8.54 -52.23
N ALA A 22 1.87 -9.64 -51.74
CA ALA A 22 1.68 -11.00 -52.26
C ALA A 22 0.63 -11.82 -51.48
N ILE A 23 0.06 -11.27 -50.40
CA ILE A 23 -0.90 -11.97 -49.52
C ILE A 23 -2.36 -11.57 -49.81
N THR A 24 -2.59 -10.52 -50.59
CA THR A 24 -3.94 -10.07 -50.97
C THR A 24 -4.21 -10.36 -52.45
N GLY A 25 -4.53 -11.61 -52.78
CA GLY A 25 -4.94 -12.00 -54.12
C GLY A 25 -5.84 -13.23 -54.12
N SER A 26 -7.02 -13.08 -54.74
CA SER A 26 -8.02 -14.09 -55.15
C SER A 26 -9.16 -14.49 -54.17
N THR A 27 -10.32 -13.92 -54.47
CA THR A 27 -11.66 -14.53 -54.71
C THR A 27 -11.95 -15.97 -54.24
N SER A 28 -13.00 -16.15 -53.43
CA SER A 28 -14.11 -17.08 -53.74
C SER A 28 -15.35 -16.82 -52.86
N THR A 29 -16.50 -17.10 -53.46
CA THR A 29 -17.89 -16.98 -52.99
C THR A 29 -18.31 -18.10 -52.04
N SER A 30 -19.08 -17.80 -50.99
CA SER A 30 -20.23 -18.62 -50.54
C SER A 30 -21.01 -17.90 -49.43
N GLU A 31 -22.33 -18.04 -49.53
CA GLU A 31 -23.37 -17.50 -48.67
C GLU A 31 -23.35 -18.17 -47.29
N GLU A 32 -23.51 -17.39 -46.21
CA GLU A 32 -24.00 -17.90 -44.92
C GLU A 32 -24.64 -16.77 -44.11
N THR A 33 -25.98 -16.74 -44.17
CA THR A 33 -26.98 -16.19 -43.23
C THR A 33 -26.54 -15.17 -42.17
N GLU A 34 -26.87 -13.89 -42.40
CA GLU A 34 -26.93 -12.85 -41.37
C GLU A 34 -28.04 -13.15 -40.35
N ALA A 35 -27.64 -13.57 -39.15
CA ALA A 35 -28.44 -13.38 -37.95
C ALA A 35 -28.21 -11.94 -37.48
N THR A 36 -29.25 -11.12 -37.54
CA THR A 36 -29.29 -9.73 -37.06
C THR A 36 -28.93 -9.67 -35.57
N LEU A 37 -27.68 -9.31 -35.27
CA LEU A 37 -27.28 -8.75 -33.99
C LEU A 37 -27.92 -7.36 -33.88
N GLU A 38 -28.88 -7.25 -32.97
CA GLU A 38 -29.48 -5.98 -32.59
C GLU A 38 -28.38 -4.96 -32.29
N THR A 39 -28.40 -3.88 -33.06
CA THR A 39 -27.61 -2.67 -32.83
C THR A 39 -27.73 -2.25 -31.36
N PRO A 40 -26.61 -1.95 -30.67
CA PRO A 40 -26.70 -1.37 -29.34
C PRO A 40 -27.50 -0.07 -29.44
N ALA A 41 -28.46 0.11 -28.54
CA ALA A 41 -29.30 1.28 -28.46
C ALA A 41 -28.45 2.56 -28.59
N PRO A 42 -28.86 3.52 -29.43
CA PRO A 42 -28.06 4.71 -29.68
C PRO A 42 -27.80 5.43 -28.36
N ALA A 43 -26.52 5.71 -28.11
CA ALA A 43 -26.10 6.60 -27.04
C ALA A 43 -26.94 7.88 -27.13
N VAL A 44 -27.59 8.25 -26.03
CA VAL A 44 -28.26 9.54 -25.89
C VAL A 44 -27.16 10.61 -25.94
N LEU A 45 -26.84 11.07 -27.15
CA LEU A 45 -26.08 12.29 -27.38
C LEU A 45 -26.94 13.42 -26.80
N MET A 46 -26.56 13.93 -25.64
CA MET A 46 -27.04 15.22 -25.14
C MET A 46 -26.62 16.29 -26.16
N GLN A 47 -27.46 16.56 -27.15
CA GLN A 47 -27.35 17.73 -28.04
C GLN A 47 -27.79 18.97 -27.25
N GLY A 48 -26.99 19.38 -26.26
CA GLY A 48 -27.08 20.70 -25.64
C GLY A 48 -26.09 21.64 -26.32
N ASP A 49 -26.40 22.94 -26.40
CA ASP A 49 -25.45 23.94 -26.89
C ASP A 49 -24.26 23.97 -25.90
N HIS A 50 -23.06 23.54 -26.32
CA HIS A 50 -21.87 23.46 -25.48
C HIS A 50 -21.52 24.79 -24.80
N HIS A 51 -22.02 25.90 -25.35
CA HIS A 51 -21.95 27.22 -24.77
C HIS A 51 -22.63 27.30 -23.39
N GLU A 52 -23.71 26.55 -23.15
CA GLU A 52 -24.48 26.56 -21.90
C GLU A 52 -23.68 26.04 -20.68
N LEU A 53 -22.55 25.36 -20.89
CA LEU A 53 -21.68 24.88 -19.81
C LEU A 53 -20.92 25.99 -19.08
N VAL A 54 -20.78 27.16 -19.71
CA VAL A 54 -19.98 28.29 -19.22
C VAL A 54 -20.67 29.63 -19.52
N CYS A 55 -20.35 30.70 -18.79
CA CYS A 55 -20.90 32.01 -19.11
C CYS A 55 -20.26 32.60 -20.39
N ASN A 56 -20.96 33.53 -21.05
CA ASN A 56 -20.48 34.20 -22.27
C ASN A 56 -19.05 34.77 -22.14
N ASN A 57 -18.69 35.30 -20.96
CA ASN A 57 -17.35 35.84 -20.72
C ASN A 57 -16.27 34.75 -20.76
N CYS A 58 -16.52 33.61 -20.09
CA CYS A 58 -15.62 32.46 -20.13
C CYS A 58 -15.57 31.84 -21.53
N TRP A 59 -16.70 31.78 -22.23
CA TRP A 59 -16.77 31.31 -23.61
C TRP A 59 -15.86 32.13 -24.54
N GLU A 60 -16.11 33.44 -24.64
CA GLU A 60 -15.41 34.32 -25.58
C GLU A 60 -13.90 34.44 -25.28
N GLN A 61 -13.52 34.44 -24.00
CA GLN A 61 -12.11 34.60 -23.61
C GLN A 61 -11.33 33.27 -23.67
N PHE A 62 -11.94 32.15 -23.27
CA PHE A 62 -11.21 30.91 -22.95
C PHE A 62 -11.58 29.72 -23.85
N PHE A 63 -12.87 29.48 -24.09
CA PHE A 63 -13.34 28.24 -24.72
C PHE A 63 -13.68 28.36 -26.20
N LYS A 64 -13.89 29.57 -26.71
CA LYS A 64 -14.19 29.81 -28.13
C LYS A 64 -12.97 29.50 -29.00
N ASN A 65 -13.18 28.64 -30.01
CA ASN A 65 -12.15 28.10 -30.91
C ASN A 65 -11.11 27.22 -30.17
N ASP A 66 -10.02 26.82 -30.84
CA ASP A 66 -8.94 25.96 -30.29
C ASP A 66 -8.12 26.59 -29.14
N ARG A 67 -8.59 27.69 -28.55
CA ARG A 67 -7.83 28.52 -27.61
C ARG A 67 -7.29 27.73 -26.42
N LEU A 68 -8.13 26.89 -25.82
CA LEU A 68 -7.70 26.01 -24.75
C LEU A 68 -6.55 25.08 -25.21
N TRP A 69 -6.67 24.42 -26.37
CA TRP A 69 -5.63 23.52 -26.90
C TRP A 69 -4.29 24.18 -27.18
N THR A 70 -4.30 25.43 -27.63
CA THR A 70 -3.08 26.22 -27.83
C THR A 70 -2.31 26.40 -26.51
N GLN A 71 -3.01 26.49 -25.36
CA GLN A 71 -2.37 26.52 -24.04
C GLN A 71 -1.97 25.12 -23.53
N LEU A 72 -2.77 24.09 -23.78
CA LEU A 72 -2.51 22.72 -23.29
C LEU A 72 -1.32 22.03 -23.98
N GLY A 73 -0.67 22.65 -24.98
CA GLY A 73 0.65 22.23 -25.46
C GLY A 73 0.67 21.25 -26.64
N LEU A 74 -0.46 21.00 -27.32
CA LEU A 74 -0.51 20.12 -28.50
C LEU A 74 -0.06 20.79 -29.81
N ARG A 75 0.17 22.12 -29.82
CA ARG A 75 0.88 22.84 -30.89
C ARG A 75 2.04 23.65 -30.28
N ARG A 76 3.23 23.04 -30.22
CA ARG A 76 4.44 23.62 -29.58
C ARG A 76 4.94 24.94 -30.18
N SER A 77 4.46 25.37 -31.35
CA SER A 77 5.02 26.50 -32.09
C SER A 77 4.38 27.88 -31.81
N GLU A 78 3.26 27.96 -31.09
CA GLU A 78 2.50 29.23 -30.95
C GLU A 78 1.89 29.39 -29.56
N ARG A 79 2.71 29.36 -28.50
CA ARG A 79 2.24 29.78 -27.15
C ARG A 79 1.95 31.28 -27.17
N SER A 80 0.69 31.64 -27.34
CA SER A 80 0.16 32.96 -26.96
C SER A 80 -0.50 32.84 -25.60
N ASP A 81 -0.26 33.80 -24.71
CA ASP A 81 -0.90 33.86 -23.40
C ASP A 81 -2.41 34.11 -23.58
N ILE A 82 -3.23 33.06 -23.50
CA ILE A 82 -4.68 33.18 -23.38
C ILE A 82 -5.00 33.36 -21.90
N LEU A 83 -5.50 34.54 -21.58
CA LEU A 83 -5.66 35.02 -20.21
C LEU A 83 -7.12 35.37 -20.01
N LEU A 84 -7.79 34.75 -19.04
CA LEU A 84 -9.05 35.32 -18.56
C LEU A 84 -8.71 36.51 -17.66
N ARG A 85 -9.04 37.71 -18.14
CA ARG A 85 -8.93 38.95 -17.35
C ARG A 85 -10.29 39.25 -16.73
N THR A 86 -10.33 39.31 -15.41
CA THR A 86 -11.57 39.58 -14.64
C THR A 86 -11.22 40.19 -13.28
N THR A 87 -12.21 40.68 -12.55
CA THR A 87 -12.04 41.05 -11.13
C THR A 87 -12.52 39.95 -10.19
N GLY A 88 -12.01 39.92 -8.96
CA GLY A 88 -12.49 38.97 -7.94
C GLY A 88 -14.01 39.00 -7.74
N LYS A 89 -14.61 40.19 -7.77
CA LYS A 89 -16.06 40.41 -7.64
C LYS A 89 -16.84 39.83 -8.82
N GLU A 90 -16.39 40.06 -10.05
CA GLU A 90 -17.03 39.51 -11.25
C GLU A 90 -17.01 37.99 -11.27
N LEU A 91 -15.87 37.39 -10.89
CA LEU A 91 -15.73 35.95 -10.81
C LEU A 91 -16.70 35.33 -9.78
N LEU A 92 -16.78 35.93 -8.60
CA LEU A 92 -17.67 35.47 -7.53
C LEU A 92 -19.15 35.62 -7.91
N ASN A 93 -19.52 36.74 -8.53
CA ASN A 93 -20.88 36.96 -9.01
C ASN A 93 -21.25 35.96 -10.11
N ALA A 94 -20.34 35.69 -11.04
CA ALA A 94 -20.56 34.71 -12.12
C ALA A 94 -20.70 33.27 -11.60
N ALA A 95 -20.00 32.92 -10.52
CA ALA A 95 -20.14 31.61 -9.88
C ALA A 95 -21.47 31.44 -9.10
N GLN A 96 -22.10 32.54 -8.68
CA GLN A 96 -23.38 32.56 -7.96
C GLN A 96 -24.58 32.83 -8.88
N ALA A 97 -24.34 33.12 -10.16
CA ALA A 97 -25.39 33.45 -11.12
C ALA A 97 -26.23 32.22 -11.53
N PRO A 98 -27.47 32.41 -12.01
CA PRO A 98 -28.37 31.32 -12.42
C PRO A 98 -27.83 30.45 -13.58
N THR A 99 -26.84 30.95 -14.32
CA THR A 99 -26.22 30.29 -15.47
C THR A 99 -25.25 29.14 -15.11
N ASN A 100 -25.04 28.84 -13.81
CA ASN A 100 -24.31 27.65 -13.33
C ASN A 100 -22.96 27.40 -14.04
N CYS A 101 -22.20 28.46 -14.33
CA CYS A 101 -20.96 28.40 -15.12
C CYS A 101 -19.91 27.48 -14.45
N ASN A 102 -19.63 26.33 -15.07
CA ASN A 102 -18.71 25.31 -14.53
C ASN A 102 -17.30 25.87 -14.28
N PHE A 103 -16.79 26.72 -15.18
CA PHE A 103 -15.45 27.29 -15.03
C PHE A 103 -15.36 28.33 -13.91
N CYS A 104 -16.35 29.22 -13.76
CA CYS A 104 -16.36 30.17 -12.65
C CYS A 104 -16.47 29.47 -11.29
N GLN A 105 -17.28 28.40 -11.21
CA GLN A 105 -17.41 27.59 -9.99
C GLN A 105 -16.11 26.86 -9.64
N LEU A 106 -15.42 26.32 -10.65
CA LEU A 106 -14.09 25.74 -10.49
C LEU A 106 -13.11 26.75 -9.88
N VAL A 107 -12.95 27.93 -10.48
CA VAL A 107 -12.00 28.93 -9.98
C VAL A 107 -12.39 29.37 -8.57
N LYS A 108 -13.69 29.59 -8.31
CA LYS A 108 -14.19 29.94 -6.96
C LYS A 108 -13.76 28.91 -5.92
N LEU A 109 -14.01 27.61 -6.15
CA LEU A 109 -13.65 26.56 -5.20
C LEU A 109 -12.13 26.46 -4.97
N CYS A 110 -11.32 26.68 -6.01
CA CYS A 110 -9.86 26.71 -5.87
C CYS A 110 -9.37 27.88 -5.02
N VAL A 111 -9.95 29.07 -5.21
CA VAL A 111 -9.64 30.26 -4.42
C VAL A 111 -10.05 30.07 -2.95
N GLU A 112 -11.26 29.55 -2.70
CA GLU A 112 -11.75 29.32 -1.33
C GLU A 112 -10.87 28.33 -0.55
N ARG A 113 -10.38 27.26 -1.22
CA ARG A 113 -9.51 26.26 -0.60
C ARG A 113 -8.13 26.80 -0.24
N GLN A 114 -7.50 27.60 -1.09
CA GLN A 114 -6.17 28.16 -0.83
C GLN A 114 -6.19 29.30 0.19
N PHE A 115 -7.32 30.01 0.32
CA PHE A 115 -7.43 31.21 1.17
C PHE A 115 -8.63 31.19 2.13
N PRO A 116 -8.70 30.21 3.06
CA PRO A 116 -9.87 30.05 3.94
C PRO A 116 -10.11 31.25 4.88
N LYS A 117 -9.07 32.02 5.21
CA LYS A 117 -9.16 33.21 6.09
C LYS A 117 -9.43 34.54 5.36
N ALA A 118 -9.46 34.56 4.02
CA ALA A 118 -9.83 35.78 3.28
C ALA A 118 -11.33 36.12 3.39
N PHE A 119 -12.13 35.21 3.95
CA PHE A 119 -13.60 35.27 3.89
C PHE A 119 -14.31 35.05 5.26
N ALA A 120 -13.59 35.05 6.39
CA ALA A 120 -14.23 35.00 7.71
C ALA A 120 -14.72 36.40 8.14
N PRO A 121 -15.99 36.57 8.55
CA PRO A 121 -16.43 37.81 9.19
C PRO A 121 -15.97 37.83 10.66
N GLY A 122 -14.82 38.44 10.95
CA GLY A 122 -14.39 38.70 12.32
C GLY A 122 -12.91 39.09 12.47
N PRO A 123 -12.53 39.84 13.52
CA PRO A 123 -11.14 40.21 13.76
C PRO A 123 -10.45 39.13 14.60
N SER A 124 -9.40 38.47 14.09
CA SER A 124 -8.42 37.84 14.98
C SER A 124 -7.05 37.62 14.32
N PHE A 125 -6.05 37.92 15.14
CA PHE A 125 -4.61 37.90 14.91
C PHE A 125 -4.04 36.47 14.80
N SER A 126 -2.94 36.33 14.06
CA SER A 126 -2.05 35.16 14.07
C SER A 126 -0.60 35.64 13.97
N PRO A 127 0.35 35.18 14.82
CA PRO A 127 1.71 35.73 14.92
C PRO A 127 2.76 34.95 14.09
N PHE A 128 2.39 34.38 12.94
CA PHE A 128 3.36 33.79 12.00
C PHE A 128 3.29 34.52 10.65
N PRO A 129 4.43 34.91 10.04
CA PRO A 129 4.44 35.61 8.76
C PRO A 129 4.23 34.60 7.62
N MET A 130 3.01 34.12 7.47
CA MET A 130 2.55 33.64 6.17
C MET A 130 2.20 34.88 5.35
N MET A 131 2.87 35.07 4.22
CA MET A 131 2.43 35.97 3.15
C MET A 131 1.08 35.46 2.63
N ALA A 132 0.00 35.81 3.33
CA ALA A 132 -1.36 35.51 2.91
C ALA A 132 -1.76 36.52 1.85
N LEU A 133 -1.80 36.10 0.59
CA LEU A 133 -2.49 36.85 -0.43
C LEU A 133 -3.95 37.00 -0.05
N LYS A 134 -4.44 38.24 -0.08
CA LYS A 134 -5.87 38.52 -0.07
C LYS A 134 -6.26 38.82 -1.51
N ILE A 135 -7.01 37.92 -2.15
CA ILE A 135 -7.72 38.28 -3.38
C ILE A 135 -8.79 39.31 -2.99
N VAL A 136 -8.50 40.59 -3.24
CA VAL A 136 -9.42 41.68 -2.94
C VAL A 136 -10.50 41.71 -4.04
N PRO A 137 -11.79 41.91 -3.73
CA PRO A 137 -12.87 41.87 -4.73
C PRO A 137 -12.66 42.77 -5.96
N ASN A 138 -11.86 43.84 -5.87
CA ASN A 138 -11.61 44.76 -6.97
C ASN A 138 -10.22 44.60 -7.61
N THR A 139 -9.44 43.58 -7.25
CA THR A 139 -8.14 43.30 -7.88
C THR A 139 -8.36 42.71 -9.27
N SER A 140 -7.58 43.19 -10.25
CA SER A 140 -7.52 42.57 -11.58
C SER A 140 -6.80 41.22 -11.48
N LEU A 141 -7.49 40.16 -11.86
CA LEU A 141 -6.99 38.80 -11.87
C LEU A 141 -6.72 38.36 -13.30
N VAL A 142 -5.60 37.68 -13.47
CA VAL A 142 -5.22 37.00 -14.69
C VAL A 142 -5.24 35.49 -14.41
N ILE A 143 -6.16 34.77 -15.04
CA ILE A 143 -6.35 33.32 -14.82
C ILE A 143 -5.91 32.56 -16.09
N ARG A 144 -5.10 31.52 -15.91
CA ARG A 144 -4.60 30.67 -17.01
C ARG A 144 -4.36 29.22 -16.57
N PHE A 145 -4.24 28.30 -17.55
CA PHE A 145 -3.71 26.97 -17.31
C PHE A 145 -2.24 26.89 -17.70
N ASP A 146 -1.38 26.47 -16.77
CA ASP A 146 0.02 26.16 -17.05
C ASP A 146 0.20 24.64 -17.14
N ALA A 147 0.90 24.17 -18.18
CA ALA A 147 1.23 22.76 -18.32
C ALA A 147 2.19 22.32 -17.22
N GLY A 148 1.87 21.21 -16.57
CA GLY A 148 2.67 20.56 -15.56
C GLY A 148 2.84 19.07 -15.85
N ASN A 149 3.65 18.42 -15.02
CA ASN A 149 3.77 16.97 -14.99
C ASN A 149 3.58 16.49 -13.56
N ASP A 150 2.78 15.44 -13.38
CA ASP A 150 2.66 14.73 -12.11
C ASP A 150 2.71 13.22 -12.36
N GLN A 151 3.62 12.53 -11.69
CA GLN A 151 3.87 11.08 -11.87
C GLN A 151 4.03 10.64 -13.34
N GLY A 152 4.58 11.49 -14.21
CA GLY A 152 4.73 11.19 -15.64
C GLY A 152 3.50 11.49 -16.50
N PHE A 153 2.39 11.94 -15.91
CA PHE A 153 1.19 12.36 -16.62
C PHE A 153 1.15 13.89 -16.79
N GLU A 154 0.57 14.35 -17.89
CA GLU A 154 0.33 15.77 -18.11
C GLU A 154 -0.79 16.25 -17.19
N VAL A 155 -0.53 17.34 -16.47
CA VAL A 155 -1.51 18.00 -15.60
C VAL A 155 -1.60 19.48 -15.97
N PHE A 156 -2.72 20.09 -15.63
CA PHE A 156 -2.99 21.51 -15.89
C PHE A 156 -3.09 22.24 -14.56
N ASN A 157 -2.12 23.11 -14.30
CA ASN A 157 -2.10 23.96 -13.12
C ASN A 157 -3.00 25.17 -13.40
N LEU A 158 -4.05 25.35 -12.60
CA LEU A 158 -4.85 26.56 -12.62
C LEU A 158 -4.07 27.64 -11.87
N VAL A 159 -3.59 28.62 -12.62
CA VAL A 159 -2.72 29.68 -12.09
C VAL A 159 -3.47 31.00 -12.10
N VAL A 160 -3.32 31.75 -11.01
CA VAL A 160 -3.81 33.11 -10.88
C VAL A 160 -2.64 34.05 -10.63
N SER A 161 -2.58 35.10 -11.43
CA SER A 161 -1.63 36.20 -11.25
C SER A 161 -2.36 37.50 -10.94
N ASP A 162 -1.79 38.28 -10.03
CA ASP A 162 -2.18 39.66 -9.74
C ASP A 162 -0.93 40.56 -9.69
N GLU A 163 -1.08 41.81 -9.22
CA GLU A 163 0.04 42.74 -9.06
C GLU A 163 1.09 42.29 -8.01
N GLN A 164 0.76 41.33 -7.15
CA GLN A 164 1.60 40.85 -6.05
C GLN A 164 2.37 39.58 -6.41
N GLY A 165 1.96 38.84 -7.43
CA GLY A 165 2.69 37.67 -7.90
C GLY A 165 1.83 36.68 -8.71
N THR A 166 2.37 35.48 -8.89
CA THR A 166 1.71 34.36 -9.59
C THR A 166 1.59 33.18 -8.64
N PHE A 167 0.39 32.61 -8.55
CA PHE A 167 0.03 31.59 -7.58
C PHE A 167 -0.62 30.41 -8.30
N ASN A 168 -0.11 29.21 -8.06
CA ASN A 168 -0.79 27.99 -8.46
C ASN A 168 -1.93 27.73 -7.48
N LEU A 169 -3.18 27.80 -7.94
CA LEU A 169 -4.33 27.49 -7.10
C LEU A 169 -4.50 26.00 -6.92
N ASP A 170 -4.39 25.23 -8.00
CA ASP A 170 -4.63 23.79 -7.98
C ASP A 170 -4.21 23.10 -9.29
N SER A 171 -4.10 21.77 -9.26
CA SER A 171 -3.70 20.96 -10.44
C SER A 171 -4.83 20.04 -10.89
N PHE A 172 -5.02 19.92 -12.20
CA PHE A 172 -6.13 19.21 -12.81
C PHE A 172 -5.70 18.24 -13.92
N VAL A 173 -6.57 17.26 -14.18
CA VAL A 173 -6.49 16.37 -15.34
C VAL A 173 -7.76 16.50 -16.16
N LEU A 174 -7.59 16.44 -17.48
CA LEU A 174 -8.66 16.39 -18.45
C LEU A 174 -8.96 14.93 -18.82
N ASN A 175 -10.18 14.49 -18.51
CA ASN A 175 -10.69 13.19 -18.91
C ASN A 175 -11.68 13.34 -20.06
N ARG A 176 -11.66 12.38 -20.99
CA ARG A 176 -12.63 12.26 -22.09
C ARG A 176 -13.57 11.08 -21.85
N GLU A 177 -14.82 11.18 -22.32
CA GLU A 177 -15.84 10.13 -22.16
C GLU A 177 -15.53 8.85 -22.96
N GLU A 178 -14.92 8.98 -24.13
CA GLU A 178 -14.51 7.84 -24.97
C GLU A 178 -12.99 7.82 -25.14
N ALA A 179 -12.28 7.13 -24.25
CA ALA A 179 -10.95 6.63 -24.58
C ALA A 179 -11.11 5.38 -25.47
N SER A 180 -11.57 5.58 -26.71
CA SER A 180 -11.54 4.52 -27.72
C SER A 180 -10.10 4.01 -27.85
N GLN A 181 -9.93 2.69 -27.92
CA GLN A 181 -8.63 2.02 -28.04
C GLN A 181 -7.94 2.30 -29.40
N SER A 182 -8.44 3.23 -30.22
CA SER A 182 -7.90 3.57 -31.54
C SER A 182 -6.96 4.77 -31.47
N SER A 183 -5.67 4.47 -31.41
CA SER A 183 -4.57 5.08 -32.19
C SER A 183 -4.61 6.60 -32.49
N ASN A 184 -3.60 7.30 -31.94
CA ASN A 184 -2.89 8.49 -32.45
C ASN A 184 -2.92 9.80 -31.62
N TYR A 185 -3.52 9.84 -30.43
CA TYR A 185 -3.38 10.99 -29.52
C TYR A 185 -2.89 10.53 -28.14
N SER A 186 -1.56 10.39 -28.02
CA SER A 186 -0.86 9.80 -26.88
C SER A 186 -0.22 10.82 -25.94
N ALA A 187 -0.89 11.95 -25.68
CA ALA A 187 -0.41 12.93 -24.70
C ALA A 187 -1.61 13.49 -23.90
N GLY A 188 -1.71 13.09 -22.63
CA GLY A 188 -2.42 13.87 -21.61
C GLY A 188 -3.81 13.44 -21.11
N SER A 189 -4.47 12.42 -21.69
CA SER A 189 -5.77 11.97 -21.15
C SER A 189 -5.65 10.74 -20.25
N ILE A 190 -6.02 10.87 -18.98
CA ILE A 190 -6.21 9.73 -18.07
C ILE A 190 -7.67 9.26 -18.18
N ARG A 191 -7.92 7.96 -18.02
CA ARG A 191 -9.28 7.44 -17.93
C ARG A 191 -9.91 7.92 -16.63
N ASP A 192 -11.15 8.41 -16.72
CA ASP A 192 -11.90 8.91 -15.56
C ASP A 192 -12.06 7.83 -14.48
N MET A 193 -12.30 8.29 -13.25
CA MET A 193 -12.56 7.40 -12.13
C MET A 193 -13.84 6.60 -12.36
N ASN A 194 -13.73 5.28 -12.30
CA ASN A 194 -14.89 4.40 -12.33
C ASN A 194 -15.61 4.43 -10.98
N LEU A 195 -16.75 5.11 -10.91
CA LEU A 195 -17.52 5.23 -9.67
C LEU A 195 -18.47 4.03 -9.43
N ASP A 196 -18.76 3.24 -10.46
CA ASP A 196 -19.71 2.13 -10.39
C ASP A 196 -19.03 0.83 -10.84
N VAL A 197 -18.20 0.30 -9.94
CA VAL A 197 -17.46 -0.95 -10.15
C VAL A 197 -18.34 -2.19 -10.11
N GLY A 198 -19.62 -2.03 -9.73
CA GLY A 198 -20.67 -3.04 -9.85
C GLY A 198 -21.23 -3.21 -11.25
N ARG A 199 -20.84 -2.39 -12.23
CA ARG A 199 -21.30 -2.55 -13.62
C ARG A 199 -20.69 -3.74 -14.33
N GLN A 200 -21.39 -4.21 -15.35
CA GLN A 200 -20.96 -5.32 -16.19
C GLN A 200 -19.57 -5.10 -16.80
N GLN A 201 -19.27 -3.88 -17.29
CA GLN A 201 -17.96 -3.57 -17.89
C GLN A 201 -16.80 -3.76 -16.90
N SER A 202 -17.00 -3.42 -15.63
CA SER A 202 -15.99 -3.57 -14.57
C SER A 202 -15.68 -5.05 -14.32
N PHE A 203 -16.71 -5.91 -14.31
CA PHE A 203 -16.51 -7.36 -14.18
C PHE A 203 -15.93 -7.99 -15.46
N GLU A 204 -16.27 -7.50 -16.65
CA GLU A 204 -15.64 -7.92 -17.90
C GLU A 204 -14.14 -7.63 -17.89
N LEU A 205 -13.77 -6.42 -17.44
CA LEU A 205 -12.37 -6.03 -17.27
C LEU A 205 -11.65 -6.91 -16.24
N ALA A 206 -12.28 -7.18 -15.09
CA ALA A 206 -11.71 -8.05 -14.07
C ALA A 206 -11.52 -9.50 -14.58
N ARG A 207 -12.50 -10.06 -15.29
CA ARG A 207 -12.39 -11.38 -15.93
C ARG A 207 -11.31 -11.42 -16.99
N TYR A 208 -11.16 -10.34 -17.77
CA TYR A 208 -10.08 -10.21 -18.74
C TYR A 208 -8.71 -10.25 -18.04
N TRP A 209 -8.50 -9.50 -16.97
CA TRP A 209 -7.25 -9.54 -16.19
C TRP A 209 -6.95 -10.92 -15.61
N LEU A 210 -7.96 -11.59 -15.04
CA LEU A 210 -7.84 -12.95 -14.51
C LEU A 210 -7.45 -13.96 -15.60
N LYS A 211 -8.13 -13.92 -16.75
CA LYS A 211 -7.85 -14.80 -17.89
C LYS A 211 -6.47 -14.55 -18.46
N GLU A 212 -6.09 -13.29 -18.63
CA GLU A 212 -4.76 -12.93 -19.15
C GLU A 212 -3.65 -13.42 -18.20
N CYS A 213 -3.81 -13.21 -16.90
CA CYS A 213 -2.83 -13.65 -15.91
C CYS A 213 -2.65 -15.17 -15.88
N THR A 214 -3.74 -15.93 -15.99
CA THR A 214 -3.70 -17.40 -15.94
C THR A 214 -3.23 -18.06 -17.24
N THR A 215 -3.28 -17.35 -18.37
CA THR A 215 -2.97 -17.91 -19.69
C THR A 215 -1.73 -17.33 -20.37
N ARG A 216 -1.27 -16.14 -19.97
CA ARG A 216 -0.18 -15.42 -20.68
C ARG A 216 1.01 -15.04 -19.81
N HIS A 217 0.84 -14.89 -18.50
CA HIS A 217 1.93 -14.44 -17.64
C HIS A 217 2.82 -15.63 -17.23
N THR A 218 4.11 -15.55 -17.55
CA THR A 218 5.09 -16.61 -17.24
C THR A 218 5.49 -16.64 -15.77
N ASP A 219 5.53 -15.48 -15.10
CA ASP A 219 5.93 -15.39 -13.70
C ASP A 219 4.75 -15.61 -12.74
N CYS A 220 3.54 -15.78 -13.29
CA CYS A 220 2.36 -16.13 -12.52
C CYS A 220 2.16 -17.65 -12.60
N PRO A 221 1.84 -18.33 -11.48
CA PRO A 221 1.58 -19.76 -11.53
C PRO A 221 0.40 -20.05 -12.46
N SER A 222 0.49 -21.05 -13.33
CA SER A 222 -0.70 -21.55 -14.04
C SER A 222 -1.74 -21.98 -13.01
N TYR A 223 -3.00 -21.63 -13.24
CA TYR A 223 -4.02 -22.00 -12.27
C TYR A 223 -4.44 -23.46 -12.46
N GLU A 224 -4.22 -24.25 -11.43
CA GLU A 224 -4.81 -25.57 -11.24
C GLU A 224 -5.77 -25.48 -10.06
N ALA A 225 -6.95 -26.08 -10.19
CA ALA A 225 -7.91 -26.11 -9.09
C ALA A 225 -7.28 -26.77 -7.86
N LYS A 226 -7.40 -26.11 -6.71
CA LYS A 226 -6.85 -26.56 -5.44
C LYS A 226 -7.97 -27.11 -4.54
N PRO A 227 -7.63 -27.93 -3.53
CA PRO A 227 -8.59 -28.33 -2.51
C PRO A 227 -9.22 -27.10 -1.87
N LEU A 228 -10.54 -27.11 -1.75
CA LEU A 228 -11.26 -26.04 -1.08
C LEU A 228 -10.92 -26.03 0.43
N PRO A 229 -11.07 -24.87 1.10
CA PRO A 229 -11.08 -24.79 2.56
C PRO A 229 -12.12 -25.73 3.17
N THR A 230 -12.04 -25.98 4.48
CA THR A 230 -12.96 -26.92 5.18
C THR A 230 -14.42 -26.58 4.88
N ARG A 231 -14.74 -25.29 4.88
CA ARG A 231 -16.03 -24.74 4.51
C ARG A 231 -15.87 -23.58 3.55
N VAL A 232 -16.82 -23.43 2.65
CA VAL A 232 -16.96 -22.29 1.75
C VAL A 232 -18.43 -21.93 1.60
N VAL A 233 -18.71 -20.71 1.17
CA VAL A 233 -20.03 -20.31 0.71
C VAL A 233 -20.18 -20.71 -0.75
N ASP A 234 -21.09 -21.64 -1.04
CA ASP A 234 -21.60 -21.88 -2.39
C ASP A 234 -22.54 -20.72 -2.75
N VAL A 235 -22.02 -19.80 -3.56
CA VAL A 235 -22.80 -18.66 -4.05
C VAL A 235 -23.67 -19.05 -5.24
N GLY A 236 -23.58 -20.26 -5.78
CA GLY A 236 -24.26 -20.64 -7.02
C GLY A 236 -23.61 -20.03 -8.27
N SER A 237 -24.27 -20.15 -9.42
CA SER A 237 -23.77 -19.61 -10.68
C SER A 237 -24.28 -18.18 -10.92
N ALA A 238 -23.64 -17.47 -11.87
CA ALA A 238 -24.16 -16.20 -12.37
C ALA A 238 -25.56 -16.33 -13.00
N ASP A 239 -25.88 -17.52 -13.53
CA ASP A 239 -27.13 -17.81 -14.23
C ASP A 239 -28.28 -18.15 -13.28
N ASP A 240 -28.00 -18.40 -12.00
CA ASP A 240 -29.00 -18.61 -10.95
C ASP A 240 -28.79 -17.64 -9.77
N PRO A 241 -29.06 -16.34 -9.97
CA PRO A 241 -28.87 -15.34 -8.92
C PRO A 241 -29.91 -15.44 -7.79
N ILE A 242 -31.01 -16.18 -8.03
CA ILE A 242 -32.14 -16.32 -7.11
C ILE A 242 -31.83 -17.37 -6.05
N ARG A 243 -31.01 -18.39 -6.36
CA ARG A 243 -30.60 -19.38 -5.37
C ARG A 243 -29.91 -18.70 -4.17
N PRO A 244 -30.40 -18.91 -2.94
CA PRO A 244 -29.77 -18.36 -1.76
C PRO A 244 -28.38 -19.01 -1.59
N PRO A 245 -27.32 -18.23 -1.32
CA PRO A 245 -26.01 -18.76 -1.00
C PRO A 245 -26.07 -19.68 0.22
N ARG A 246 -25.24 -20.71 0.27
CA ARG A 246 -25.22 -21.66 1.39
C ARG A 246 -23.82 -21.95 1.85
N LEU A 247 -23.64 -22.13 3.15
CA LEU A 247 -22.41 -22.67 3.68
C LEU A 247 -22.36 -24.17 3.35
N ILE A 248 -21.23 -24.66 2.86
CA ILE A 248 -21.03 -26.08 2.58
C ILE A 248 -19.74 -26.58 3.22
N VAL A 249 -19.75 -27.82 3.71
CA VAL A 249 -18.52 -28.54 4.07
C VAL A 249 -18.01 -29.23 2.81
N THR A 250 -16.74 -29.00 2.49
CA THR A 250 -16.22 -29.32 1.15
C THR A 250 -15.70 -30.75 1.03
N HIS A 251 -15.37 -31.39 2.15
CA HIS A 251 -14.74 -32.70 2.21
C HIS A 251 -13.49 -32.83 1.31
N GLY A 252 -12.75 -31.74 1.12
CA GLY A 252 -11.55 -31.70 0.26
C GLY A 252 -11.83 -31.66 -1.23
N SER A 253 -13.07 -31.33 -1.64
CA SER A 253 -13.42 -31.09 -3.04
C SER A 253 -12.49 -30.05 -3.68
N VAL A 254 -12.23 -30.21 -4.98
CA VAL A 254 -11.29 -29.37 -5.73
C VAL A 254 -12.06 -28.45 -6.67
N ALA A 255 -11.95 -27.14 -6.47
CA ALA A 255 -12.63 -26.15 -7.30
C ALA A 255 -12.00 -24.75 -7.15
N PRO A 256 -12.17 -23.85 -8.14
CA PRO A 256 -11.79 -22.46 -7.98
C PRO A 256 -12.74 -21.72 -7.03
N TYR A 257 -12.14 -20.90 -6.17
CA TYR A 257 -12.85 -20.07 -5.21
C TYR A 257 -12.20 -18.69 -5.09
N ALA A 258 -13.01 -17.71 -4.69
CA ALA A 258 -12.52 -16.42 -4.24
C ALA A 258 -12.34 -16.41 -2.72
N ALA A 259 -11.36 -15.68 -2.21
CA ALA A 259 -11.26 -15.35 -0.79
C ALA A 259 -11.59 -13.87 -0.57
N LEU A 260 -12.19 -13.52 0.57
CA LEU A 260 -12.49 -12.14 0.95
C LEU A 260 -11.51 -11.65 2.02
N SER A 261 -10.93 -10.47 1.80
CA SER A 261 -10.15 -9.70 2.78
C SER A 261 -10.83 -8.35 2.99
N TYR A 262 -11.35 -8.09 4.18
CA TYR A 262 -12.17 -6.91 4.48
C TYR A 262 -12.09 -6.51 5.95
N CYS A 263 -12.51 -5.27 6.26
CA CYS A 263 -12.62 -4.80 7.64
C CYS A 263 -14.01 -5.10 8.20
N TRP A 264 -14.06 -5.68 9.40
CA TRP A 264 -15.32 -5.91 10.12
C TRP A 264 -15.93 -4.61 10.65
N GLY A 265 -15.09 -3.66 11.09
CA GLY A 265 -15.47 -2.34 11.64
C GLY A 265 -16.05 -2.39 13.06
N GLN A 266 -17.16 -3.11 13.23
CA GLN A 266 -17.88 -3.31 14.50
C GLN A 266 -17.91 -4.81 14.88
N PRO A 267 -18.40 -5.19 16.10
CA PRO A 267 -18.65 -6.60 16.41
C PRO A 267 -19.50 -7.25 15.32
N GLN A 268 -18.94 -8.26 14.65
CA GLN A 268 -19.54 -8.84 13.46
C GLN A 268 -20.83 -9.58 13.83
N GLN A 269 -21.95 -9.08 13.33
CA GLN A 269 -23.27 -9.69 13.58
C GLN A 269 -23.49 -10.93 12.70
N TRP A 270 -22.77 -11.02 11.57
CA TRP A 270 -22.89 -12.10 10.60
C TRP A 270 -21.74 -13.09 10.73
N THR A 271 -21.82 -13.89 11.80
CA THR A 271 -20.85 -14.94 12.11
C THR A 271 -21.50 -16.31 12.13
N THR A 272 -20.73 -17.35 11.78
CA THR A 272 -21.14 -18.74 12.00
C THR A 272 -20.83 -19.14 13.43
N THR A 273 -21.81 -19.73 14.09
CA THR A 273 -21.71 -20.33 15.41
C THR A 273 -22.24 -21.76 15.38
N ARG A 274 -21.98 -22.54 16.44
CA ARG A 274 -22.56 -23.89 16.55
C ARG A 274 -24.09 -23.90 16.46
N ASP A 275 -24.74 -22.84 16.93
CA ASP A 275 -26.19 -22.74 16.96
C ASP A 275 -26.80 -22.47 15.57
N ASN A 276 -26.11 -21.71 14.71
CA ASN A 276 -26.68 -21.28 13.42
C ASN A 276 -26.13 -22.03 12.19
N ILE A 277 -25.06 -22.82 12.35
CA ILE A 277 -24.40 -23.50 11.22
C ILE A 277 -25.36 -24.41 10.43
N SER A 278 -26.26 -25.13 11.13
CA SER A 278 -27.23 -26.01 10.47
C SER A 278 -28.19 -25.23 9.55
N ASP A 279 -28.59 -24.03 9.96
CA ASP A 279 -29.49 -23.18 9.18
C ASP A 279 -28.77 -22.58 7.97
N LEU A 280 -27.51 -22.15 8.14
CA LEU A 280 -26.66 -21.65 7.06
C LEU A 280 -26.35 -22.73 6.00
N MET A 281 -26.34 -24.01 6.39
CA MET A 281 -26.12 -25.15 5.49
C MET A 281 -27.41 -25.66 4.85
N THR A 282 -28.48 -25.82 5.63
CA THR A 282 -29.69 -26.56 5.22
C THR A 282 -31.01 -25.79 5.42
N GLY A 283 -31.10 -24.91 6.41
CA GLY A 283 -32.30 -24.16 6.81
C GLY A 283 -32.57 -22.87 6.04
N GLY A 284 -32.35 -22.87 4.72
CA GLY A 284 -32.64 -21.72 3.84
C GLY A 284 -31.40 -21.00 3.31
N GLY A 285 -30.23 -21.18 3.95
CA GLY A 285 -28.97 -20.58 3.54
C GLY A 285 -28.75 -19.18 4.13
N ILE A 286 -27.91 -18.40 3.45
CA ILE A 286 -27.56 -17.03 3.85
C ILE A 286 -28.61 -16.08 3.26
N ASP A 287 -29.31 -15.37 4.15
CA ASP A 287 -30.29 -14.35 3.75
C ASP A 287 -29.59 -13.05 3.30
N LEU A 288 -29.63 -12.80 1.99
CA LEU A 288 -29.04 -11.61 1.35
C LEU A 288 -29.76 -10.29 1.66
N SER A 289 -30.94 -10.34 2.30
CA SER A 289 -31.68 -9.14 2.70
C SER A 289 -31.14 -8.51 3.98
N VAL A 290 -30.47 -9.31 4.82
CA VAL A 290 -30.00 -8.92 6.16
C VAL A 290 -28.49 -9.01 6.32
N VAL A 291 -27.79 -9.84 5.54
CA VAL A 291 -26.33 -9.98 5.60
C VAL A 291 -25.60 -8.65 5.35
N ALA A 292 -24.43 -8.48 5.98
CA ALA A 292 -23.58 -7.31 5.81
C ALA A 292 -23.32 -6.97 4.33
N THR A 293 -23.41 -5.68 3.99
CA THR A 293 -23.35 -5.19 2.60
C THR A 293 -22.06 -5.61 1.90
N THR A 294 -20.91 -5.59 2.58
CA THR A 294 -19.63 -6.03 2.02
C THR A 294 -19.62 -7.52 1.69
N ILE A 295 -20.24 -8.36 2.52
CA ILE A 295 -20.36 -9.81 2.23
C ILE A 295 -21.32 -10.03 1.06
N LYS A 296 -22.45 -9.30 1.02
CA LYS A 296 -23.40 -9.34 -0.11
C LYS A 296 -22.73 -8.95 -1.42
N ASP A 297 -21.97 -7.85 -1.43
CA ASP A 297 -21.22 -7.38 -2.59
C ASP A 297 -20.15 -8.40 -3.00
N ALA A 298 -19.48 -9.05 -2.06
CA ALA A 298 -18.52 -10.13 -2.34
C ALA A 298 -19.18 -11.36 -2.98
N ILE A 299 -20.37 -11.74 -2.54
CA ILE A 299 -21.17 -12.81 -3.16
C ILE A 299 -21.52 -12.45 -4.61
N VAL A 300 -22.00 -11.23 -4.84
CA VAL A 300 -22.31 -10.71 -6.19
C VAL A 300 -21.07 -10.69 -7.07
N ALA A 301 -19.95 -10.18 -6.55
CA ALA A 301 -18.69 -10.11 -7.27
C ALA A 301 -18.19 -11.50 -7.65
N THR A 302 -18.22 -12.45 -6.72
CA THR A 302 -17.79 -13.85 -6.96
C THR A 302 -18.59 -14.49 -8.09
N ARG A 303 -19.94 -14.39 -8.05
CA ARG A 303 -20.81 -14.87 -9.12
C ARG A 303 -20.44 -14.24 -10.46
N ARG A 304 -20.29 -12.91 -10.50
CA ARG A 304 -20.00 -12.17 -11.75
C ARG A 304 -18.58 -12.39 -12.27
N LEU A 305 -17.65 -12.83 -11.44
CA LEU A 305 -16.33 -13.28 -11.89
C LEU A 305 -16.37 -14.70 -12.50
N GLY A 306 -17.51 -15.39 -12.42
CA GLY A 306 -17.68 -16.76 -12.90
C GLY A 306 -17.23 -17.82 -11.90
N LEU A 307 -17.19 -17.48 -10.61
CA LEU A 307 -16.80 -18.38 -9.53
C LEU A 307 -18.03 -18.78 -8.71
N GLN A 308 -18.05 -20.03 -8.26
CA GLN A 308 -19.16 -20.58 -7.46
C GLN A 308 -18.88 -20.53 -5.96
N TYR A 309 -17.60 -20.52 -5.55
CA TYR A 309 -17.24 -20.63 -4.14
C TYR A 309 -16.55 -19.36 -3.64
N LEU A 310 -16.97 -18.91 -2.46
CA LEU A 310 -16.40 -17.78 -1.74
C LEU A 310 -16.01 -18.21 -0.33
N TRP A 311 -14.79 -17.89 0.09
CA TRP A 311 -14.36 -18.02 1.47
C TRP A 311 -14.45 -16.66 2.18
N VAL A 312 -15.14 -16.63 3.32
CA VAL A 312 -15.28 -15.48 4.21
C VAL A 312 -15.02 -15.96 5.63
N ASP A 313 -14.04 -15.36 6.30
CA ASP A 313 -13.60 -15.72 7.66
C ASP A 313 -14.76 -15.84 8.66
N SER A 314 -15.67 -14.86 8.69
CA SER A 314 -16.78 -14.81 9.62
C SER A 314 -17.81 -15.91 9.37
N LEU A 315 -17.90 -16.44 8.15
CA LEU A 315 -18.88 -17.47 7.76
C LEU A 315 -18.28 -18.87 7.65
N CYS A 316 -17.00 -18.98 7.31
CA CYS A 316 -16.35 -20.28 7.06
C CYS A 316 -15.66 -20.84 8.31
N ILE A 317 -15.55 -20.04 9.38
CA ILE A 317 -15.00 -20.42 10.67
C ILE A 317 -16.09 -20.31 11.73
N ILE A 318 -16.19 -21.33 12.59
CA ILE A 318 -17.14 -21.36 13.71
C ILE A 318 -16.59 -20.50 14.85
N GLN A 319 -17.13 -19.29 15.02
CA GLN A 319 -16.53 -18.25 15.86
C GLN A 319 -16.57 -18.53 17.37
N ASP A 320 -17.53 -19.32 17.83
CA ASP A 320 -17.66 -19.76 19.22
C ASP A 320 -16.91 -21.09 19.50
N ASP A 321 -16.18 -21.63 18.52
CA ASP A 321 -15.39 -22.85 18.64
C ASP A 321 -13.88 -22.59 18.57
N GLU A 322 -13.20 -22.67 19.72
CA GLU A 322 -11.76 -22.45 19.81
C GLU A 322 -10.91 -23.52 19.10
N GLU A 323 -11.42 -24.73 18.93
CA GLU A 323 -10.72 -25.79 18.21
C GLU A 323 -10.84 -25.57 16.71
N ASP A 324 -12.05 -25.28 16.22
CA ASP A 324 -12.31 -24.95 14.82
C ASP A 324 -11.54 -23.69 14.40
N LYS A 325 -11.61 -22.61 15.20
CA LYS A 325 -10.82 -21.40 14.95
C LYS A 325 -9.34 -21.70 14.83
N ARG A 326 -8.78 -22.49 15.75
CA ARG A 326 -7.34 -22.83 15.71
C ARG A 326 -6.98 -23.63 14.46
N ALA A 327 -7.83 -24.57 14.06
CA ALA A 327 -7.63 -25.38 12.86
C ALA A 327 -7.69 -24.50 11.59
N GLU A 328 -8.70 -23.66 11.43
CA GLU A 328 -8.84 -22.79 10.26
C GLU A 328 -7.77 -21.71 10.21
N ILE A 329 -7.42 -21.10 11.35
CA ILE A 329 -6.32 -20.11 11.44
C ILE A 329 -5.00 -20.74 11.00
N SER A 330 -4.73 -22.00 11.38
CA SER A 330 -3.50 -22.69 10.96
C SER A 330 -3.41 -22.91 9.44
N ARG A 331 -4.55 -22.81 8.73
CA ARG A 331 -4.67 -22.94 7.27
C ARG A 331 -4.79 -21.61 6.54
N MET A 332 -4.86 -20.46 7.23
CA MET A 332 -5.05 -19.14 6.59
C MET A 332 -4.06 -18.89 5.46
N ARG A 333 -2.78 -19.21 5.68
CA ARG A 333 -1.74 -19.17 4.63
C ARG A 333 -2.20 -19.86 3.35
N ASP A 334 -2.65 -21.10 3.45
CA ASP A 334 -3.03 -21.93 2.31
C ASP A 334 -4.34 -21.44 1.67
N ILE A 335 -5.30 -20.97 2.48
CA ILE A 335 -6.57 -20.42 2.00
C ILE A 335 -6.33 -19.21 1.06
N TYR A 336 -5.51 -18.24 1.47
CA TYR A 336 -5.26 -17.08 0.61
C TYR A 336 -4.29 -17.39 -0.54
N LYS A 337 -3.33 -18.28 -0.32
CA LYS A 337 -2.37 -18.70 -1.36
C LYS A 337 -3.01 -19.48 -2.49
N ASP A 338 -3.95 -20.37 -2.18
CA ASP A 338 -4.59 -21.28 -3.13
C ASP A 338 -5.88 -20.73 -3.76
N ALA A 339 -6.38 -19.59 -3.26
CA ALA A 339 -7.51 -18.90 -3.86
C ALA A 339 -7.25 -18.56 -5.34
N TYR A 340 -8.28 -18.71 -6.19
CA TYR A 340 -8.20 -18.28 -7.59
C TYR A 340 -7.95 -16.77 -7.68
N CYS A 341 -8.61 -16.00 -6.82
CA CYS A 341 -8.30 -14.61 -6.56
C CYS A 341 -8.80 -14.19 -5.18
N THR A 342 -8.19 -13.16 -4.63
CA THR A 342 -8.64 -12.53 -3.39
C THR A 342 -9.27 -11.18 -3.69
N LEU A 343 -10.48 -10.98 -3.17
CA LEU A 343 -11.17 -9.69 -3.17
C LEU A 343 -10.69 -8.92 -1.93
N ILE A 344 -9.95 -7.83 -2.14
CA ILE A 344 -9.43 -6.99 -1.06
C ILE A 344 -10.21 -5.69 -1.03
N ILE A 345 -10.96 -5.47 0.04
CA ILE A 345 -11.87 -4.33 0.16
C ILE A 345 -11.18 -3.23 0.95
N GLU A 346 -10.47 -2.36 0.22
CA GLU A 346 -9.76 -1.20 0.80
C GLU A 346 -10.69 0.02 0.96
N SER A 347 -11.79 0.07 0.19
CA SER A 347 -12.75 1.18 0.18
C SER A 347 -13.63 1.27 1.43
N ALA A 348 -13.83 0.15 2.13
CA ALA A 348 -14.73 0.04 3.28
C ALA A 348 -13.95 0.10 4.60
N THR A 349 -14.50 0.80 5.58
CA THR A 349 -14.02 0.80 6.96
C THR A 349 -14.85 -0.13 7.85
N ASP A 350 -16.07 -0.45 7.43
CA ASP A 350 -17.01 -1.35 8.09
C ASP A 350 -17.63 -2.37 7.12
N SER A 351 -18.05 -3.53 7.65
CA SER A 351 -18.71 -4.57 6.86
C SER A 351 -20.04 -4.14 6.23
N MET A 352 -20.66 -3.06 6.71
CA MET A 352 -21.93 -2.52 6.22
C MET A 352 -21.78 -1.52 5.07
N ASP A 353 -20.57 -1.05 4.75
CA ASP A 353 -20.35 0.00 3.74
C ASP A 353 -20.65 -0.48 2.31
N GLY A 354 -20.33 -1.74 2.01
CA GLY A 354 -20.28 -2.23 0.63
C GLY A 354 -19.10 -1.64 -0.16
N PHE A 355 -18.94 -2.07 -1.41
CA PHE A 355 -17.80 -1.67 -2.24
C PHE A 355 -18.09 -1.60 -3.74
N LEU A 356 -19.27 -2.04 -4.20
CA LEU A 356 -19.61 -2.02 -5.63
C LEU A 356 -19.98 -0.63 -6.16
N ARG A 357 -20.24 0.34 -5.27
CA ARG A 357 -20.50 1.74 -5.63
C ARG A 357 -19.62 2.67 -4.81
N ARG A 358 -18.94 3.60 -5.48
CA ARG A 358 -18.15 4.65 -4.86
C ARG A 358 -18.94 5.94 -4.82
N GLN A 359 -18.80 6.65 -3.71
CA GLN A 359 -19.29 8.02 -3.63
C GLN A 359 -18.28 8.97 -4.28
N PRO A 360 -18.74 9.97 -5.07
CA PRO A 360 -17.88 11.07 -5.49
C PRO A 360 -17.29 11.77 -4.27
N ASP A 361 -16.06 12.26 -4.42
CA ASP A 361 -15.43 13.07 -3.38
C ASP A 361 -16.07 14.46 -3.35
N PRO A 362 -16.77 14.84 -2.26
CA PRO A 362 -17.47 16.12 -2.21
C PRO A 362 -16.51 17.31 -2.24
N ASP A 363 -15.27 17.15 -1.78
CA ASP A 363 -14.26 18.21 -1.76
C ASP A 363 -13.66 18.46 -3.15
N PHE A 364 -13.83 17.49 -4.07
CA PHE A 364 -13.27 17.53 -5.42
C PHE A 364 -14.31 17.15 -6.49
N PRO A 365 -15.28 18.05 -6.77
CA PRO A 365 -16.30 17.83 -7.78
C PRO A 365 -15.71 17.74 -9.19
N VAL A 366 -16.46 17.11 -10.09
CA VAL A 366 -16.13 17.02 -11.52
C VAL A 366 -16.74 18.21 -12.23
N TYR A 367 -15.94 18.91 -13.03
CA TYR A 367 -16.42 20.03 -13.85
C TYR A 367 -16.49 19.63 -15.31
N HIS A 368 -17.61 19.97 -15.95
CA HIS A 368 -17.83 19.74 -17.36
C HIS A 368 -17.50 21.02 -18.13
N LEU A 369 -16.47 20.96 -18.97
CA LEU A 369 -16.02 22.11 -19.76
C LEU A 369 -16.16 21.82 -21.25
N PRO A 370 -16.49 22.82 -22.08
CA PRO A 370 -16.49 22.66 -23.53
C PRO A 370 -15.05 22.66 -24.05
N LEU A 371 -14.75 21.77 -24.98
CA LEU A 371 -13.45 21.67 -25.63
C LEU A 371 -13.62 21.72 -27.14
N ALA A 372 -13.06 22.76 -27.78
CA ALA A 372 -13.04 22.84 -29.24
C ALA A 372 -12.14 21.77 -29.86
N LYS A 373 -12.50 21.28 -31.04
CA LYS A 373 -11.70 20.35 -31.84
C LYS A 373 -11.77 20.79 -33.30
N PRO A 374 -10.62 21.00 -33.97
CA PRO A 374 -10.61 21.34 -35.38
C PRO A 374 -11.32 20.27 -36.22
N HIS A 375 -12.27 20.67 -37.06
CA HIS A 375 -12.99 19.77 -37.97
C HIS A 375 -13.37 20.51 -39.25
N ASN A 376 -12.90 20.01 -40.41
CA ASN A 376 -13.25 20.49 -41.75
C ASN A 376 -13.25 22.02 -41.93
N GLY A 377 -12.19 22.71 -41.47
CA GLY A 377 -12.06 24.17 -41.61
C GLY A 377 -12.85 25.00 -40.60
N GLY A 378 -13.50 24.36 -39.63
CA GLY A 378 -14.15 24.98 -38.47
C GLY A 378 -13.81 24.26 -37.17
N TYR A 379 -14.65 24.45 -36.14
CA TYR A 379 -14.53 23.81 -34.83
C TYR A 379 -15.79 23.03 -34.48
N THR A 380 -15.60 21.81 -34.00
CA THR A 380 -16.61 21.04 -33.26
C THR A 380 -16.30 21.13 -31.78
N TYR A 381 -17.28 20.94 -30.90
CA TYR A 381 -17.05 20.95 -29.46
C TYR A 381 -17.39 19.59 -28.85
N GLU A 382 -16.59 19.16 -27.88
CA GLU A 382 -16.87 18.02 -27.02
C GLU A 382 -16.90 18.46 -25.56
N VAL A 383 -17.54 17.67 -24.70
CA VAL A 383 -17.52 17.90 -23.26
C VAL A 383 -16.37 17.13 -22.64
N VAL A 384 -15.48 17.84 -21.96
CA VAL A 384 -14.41 17.24 -21.16
C VAL A 384 -14.72 17.34 -19.68
N ARG A 385 -14.25 16.35 -18.93
CA ARG A 385 -14.36 16.32 -17.47
C ARG A 385 -13.03 16.76 -16.88
N LEU A 386 -13.03 17.88 -16.18
CA LEU A 386 -11.89 18.35 -15.43
C LEU A 386 -11.98 17.84 -13.99
N ARG A 387 -10.97 17.09 -13.55
CA ARG A 387 -10.87 16.60 -12.17
C ARG A 387 -9.59 17.10 -11.51
N ASN A 388 -9.70 17.40 -10.24
CA ASN A 388 -8.54 17.72 -9.42
C ASN A 388 -7.60 16.51 -9.32
N VAL A 389 -6.29 16.72 -9.41
CA VAL A 389 -5.29 15.65 -9.25
C VAL A 389 -5.42 14.96 -7.88
N ALA A 390 -5.72 15.72 -6.82
CA ALA A 390 -5.90 15.20 -5.48
C ALA A 390 -7.07 14.20 -5.37
N THR A 391 -8.07 14.27 -6.26
CA THR A 391 -9.15 13.26 -6.34
C THR A 391 -8.59 11.84 -6.51
N TYR A 392 -7.43 11.71 -7.16
CA TYR A 392 -6.77 10.44 -7.43
C TYR A 392 -5.67 10.09 -6.44
N ASN A 393 -5.38 10.96 -5.47
CA ASN A 393 -4.40 10.68 -4.44
C ASN A 393 -4.93 9.56 -3.56
N TYR A 394 -4.53 8.35 -3.90
CA TYR A 394 -4.77 7.18 -3.08
C TYR A 394 -3.50 6.86 -2.29
N GLU A 395 -3.66 6.82 -0.97
CA GLU A 395 -2.63 6.43 0.00
C GLU A 395 -3.04 5.09 0.61
N PRO A 396 -2.52 3.97 0.11
CA PRO A 396 -3.00 2.67 0.53
C PRO A 396 -2.82 2.38 2.03
N GLN A 397 -1.80 2.96 2.65
CA GLN A 397 -1.54 2.89 4.10
C GLN A 397 -2.67 3.47 4.95
N LYS A 398 -3.53 4.34 4.39
CA LYS A 398 -4.69 4.91 5.09
C LYS A 398 -5.94 4.05 4.98
N ALA A 399 -5.94 3.02 4.15
CA ALA A 399 -7.08 2.10 4.06
C ALA A 399 -7.20 1.28 5.35
N ALA A 400 -8.39 1.24 5.96
CA ALA A 400 -8.62 0.57 7.24
C ALA A 400 -8.19 -0.91 7.22
N VAL A 401 -8.42 -1.61 6.11
CA VAL A 401 -7.97 -3.00 5.95
C VAL A 401 -6.46 -3.13 6.07
N ASN A 402 -5.66 -2.22 5.50
CA ASN A 402 -4.19 -2.28 5.54
C ASN A 402 -3.62 -1.91 6.92
N GLY A 403 -4.42 -1.31 7.79
CA GLY A 403 -4.06 -1.07 9.19
C GLY A 403 -4.14 -2.32 10.08
N ARG A 404 -4.68 -3.44 9.61
CA ARG A 404 -4.86 -4.67 10.41
C ARG A 404 -3.71 -5.66 10.19
N ALA A 405 -3.27 -6.31 11.26
CA ALA A 405 -2.18 -7.28 11.21
C ALA A 405 -2.44 -8.45 10.22
N TRP A 406 -3.59 -9.13 10.35
CA TRP A 406 -3.95 -10.29 9.54
C TRP A 406 -3.97 -10.01 8.03
N THR A 407 -4.41 -8.81 7.63
CA THR A 407 -4.61 -8.47 6.22
C THR A 407 -3.29 -8.38 5.45
N MET A 408 -2.16 -8.27 6.16
CA MET A 408 -0.83 -8.37 5.53
C MET A 408 -0.65 -9.76 4.94
N GLU A 409 -0.85 -10.80 5.75
CA GLU A 409 -0.73 -12.19 5.31
C GLU A 409 -1.71 -12.48 4.17
N GLU A 410 -2.97 -12.08 4.33
CA GLU A 410 -4.03 -12.25 3.33
C GLU A 410 -3.63 -11.65 1.97
N ARG A 411 -3.10 -10.42 1.96
CA ARG A 411 -2.67 -9.73 0.75
C ARG A 411 -1.40 -10.33 0.15
N LEU A 412 -0.37 -10.55 0.96
CA LEU A 412 0.96 -10.97 0.51
C LEU A 412 0.91 -12.36 -0.13
N LEU A 413 0.21 -13.28 0.53
CA LEU A 413 0.17 -14.67 0.11
C LEU A 413 -0.78 -14.90 -1.08
N SER A 414 -1.69 -13.97 -1.34
CA SER A 414 -2.59 -14.04 -2.50
C SER A 414 -1.85 -13.90 -3.83
N GLN A 415 -2.00 -14.90 -4.70
CA GLN A 415 -1.38 -14.91 -6.04
C GLN A 415 -1.99 -13.92 -7.03
N ARG A 416 -3.26 -13.56 -6.81
CA ARG A 416 -4.08 -12.68 -7.65
C ARG A 416 -5.00 -11.88 -6.77
N LYS A 417 -4.99 -10.56 -6.94
CA LYS A 417 -5.71 -9.64 -6.07
C LYS A 417 -6.55 -8.71 -6.93
N LEU A 418 -7.83 -8.63 -6.60
CA LEU A 418 -8.73 -7.56 -7.04
C LEU A 418 -8.96 -6.64 -5.86
N LEU A 419 -8.38 -5.45 -5.93
CA LEU A 419 -8.46 -4.46 -4.88
C LEU A 419 -9.53 -3.44 -5.22
N TYR A 420 -10.53 -3.35 -4.36
CA TYR A 420 -11.58 -2.35 -4.43
C TYR A 420 -11.17 -1.19 -3.53
N THR A 421 -10.52 -0.17 -4.10
CA THR A 421 -10.09 1.02 -3.35
C THR A 421 -11.15 2.11 -3.41
N GLN A 422 -11.02 3.15 -2.58
CA GLN A 422 -11.90 4.33 -2.62
C GLN A 422 -11.89 5.01 -3.99
N LYS A 423 -10.80 4.86 -4.75
CA LYS A 423 -10.57 5.60 -6.00
C LYS A 423 -10.51 4.71 -7.24
N GLN A 424 -10.17 3.42 -7.13
CA GLN A 424 -9.85 2.57 -8.30
C GLN A 424 -10.17 1.09 -8.06
N LEU A 425 -10.63 0.40 -9.12
CA LEU A 425 -10.53 -1.06 -9.15
C LEU A 425 -9.13 -1.41 -9.64
N ARG A 426 -8.37 -2.12 -8.82
CA ARG A 426 -6.98 -2.45 -9.12
C ARG A 426 -6.78 -3.95 -9.19
N TRP A 427 -5.86 -4.34 -10.04
CA TRP A 427 -5.42 -5.72 -10.21
C TRP A 427 -3.94 -5.81 -9.84
N GLU A 428 -3.59 -6.79 -9.02
CA GLU A 428 -2.20 -7.12 -8.70
C GLU A 428 -1.98 -8.63 -8.82
N CYS A 429 -0.94 -9.01 -9.58
CA CYS A 429 -0.45 -10.39 -9.70
C CYS A 429 1.10 -10.40 -9.66
N GLN A 430 1.74 -11.55 -9.87
CA GLN A 430 3.20 -11.67 -9.81
C GLN A 430 3.94 -10.99 -10.98
N SER A 431 3.27 -10.71 -12.10
CA SER A 431 3.90 -10.08 -13.28
C SER A 431 3.48 -8.64 -13.51
N GLN A 432 2.27 -8.24 -13.12
CA GLN A 432 1.69 -6.96 -13.51
C GLN A 432 0.77 -6.36 -12.45
N LYS A 433 0.69 -5.03 -12.46
CA LYS A 433 -0.31 -4.23 -11.74
C LYS A 433 -1.11 -3.41 -12.73
N ARG A 434 -2.43 -3.34 -12.56
CA ARG A 434 -3.33 -2.59 -13.44
C ARG A 434 -4.41 -1.88 -12.63
N GLN A 435 -5.07 -0.91 -13.25
CA GLN A 435 -6.17 -0.17 -12.68
C GLN A 435 -7.18 0.24 -13.76
N ASP A 436 -8.42 0.49 -13.35
CA ASP A 436 -9.53 0.82 -14.26
C ASP A 436 -9.64 2.31 -14.61
N GLY A 437 -8.72 3.16 -14.13
CA GLY A 437 -8.64 4.59 -14.43
C GLY A 437 -7.76 5.33 -13.42
N GLY A 438 -7.62 6.65 -13.54
CA GLY A 438 -6.88 7.50 -12.59
C GLY A 438 -5.35 7.33 -12.56
N PHE A 439 -4.71 7.99 -11.59
CA PHE A 439 -3.26 7.94 -11.34
C PHE A 439 -2.84 6.71 -10.56
N PRO A 440 -1.61 6.19 -10.72
CA PRO A 440 -1.08 5.24 -9.75
C PRO A 440 -1.06 5.85 -8.33
N PRO A 441 -1.12 5.04 -7.26
CA PRO A 441 -1.11 5.54 -5.89
C PRO A 441 0.09 6.44 -5.60
N ARG A 442 -0.09 7.48 -4.76
CA ARG A 442 1.01 8.31 -4.26
C ARG A 442 1.60 7.68 -2.99
N GLY A 443 2.91 7.82 -2.78
CA GLY A 443 3.58 7.37 -1.56
C GLY A 443 4.04 5.91 -1.55
N THR A 444 4.18 5.27 -2.73
CA THR A 444 4.80 3.93 -2.84
C THR A 444 6.30 3.92 -2.53
N THR A 445 6.89 5.06 -2.20
CA THR A 445 8.29 5.18 -1.79
C THR A 445 8.41 4.95 -0.28
N GLY A 446 8.58 3.69 0.13
CA GLY A 446 9.40 3.37 1.30
C GLY A 446 8.83 2.43 2.37
N ARG A 447 7.52 2.36 2.63
CA ARG A 447 7.01 1.61 3.80
C ARG A 447 6.38 0.23 3.55
N ASP A 448 5.78 -0.04 2.38
CA ASP A 448 5.26 -1.39 2.07
C ASP A 448 6.02 -1.99 0.88
N PRO A 449 6.94 -2.94 1.20
CA PRO A 449 7.43 -4.11 0.48
C PRO A 449 6.98 -4.35 -0.95
N THR A 450 5.68 -4.38 -1.05
CA THR A 450 4.99 -5.18 -2.03
C THR A 450 4.19 -4.33 -2.99
N TYR A 451 4.12 -3.02 -2.73
CA TYR A 451 3.75 -2.04 -3.73
C TYR A 451 4.81 -1.85 -4.81
N VAL A 452 6.08 -2.12 -4.53
CA VAL A 452 7.17 -2.02 -5.52
C VAL A 452 7.37 -3.36 -6.24
N GLN A 453 7.45 -4.49 -5.52
CA GLN A 453 7.63 -5.81 -6.15
C GLN A 453 6.69 -6.89 -5.59
N PRO A 454 6.15 -7.80 -6.40
CA PRO A 454 5.30 -8.89 -5.91
C PRO A 454 6.05 -9.84 -4.97
N PHE A 455 5.40 -10.22 -3.86
CA PHE A 455 5.99 -11.03 -2.79
C PHE A 455 6.68 -12.31 -3.30
N TYR A 456 5.99 -13.14 -4.08
CA TYR A 456 6.57 -14.39 -4.58
C TYR A 456 7.67 -14.16 -5.62
N LYS A 457 7.60 -13.07 -6.38
CA LYS A 457 8.70 -12.71 -7.29
C LYS A 457 10.00 -12.52 -6.52
N VAL A 458 9.95 -11.80 -5.39
CA VAL A 458 11.13 -11.59 -4.52
C VAL A 458 11.58 -12.89 -3.85
N ILE A 459 10.64 -13.66 -3.29
CA ILE A 459 10.93 -14.90 -2.56
C ILE A 459 11.53 -15.96 -3.50
N ASP A 460 10.94 -16.17 -4.68
CA ASP A 460 11.34 -17.24 -5.60
C ASP A 460 12.57 -16.88 -6.44
N ALA A 461 12.70 -15.61 -6.87
CA ALA A 461 13.91 -15.17 -7.56
C ALA A 461 15.11 -15.08 -6.61
N LYS A 462 14.87 -15.01 -5.29
CA LYS A 462 15.90 -14.73 -4.26
C LYS A 462 16.68 -13.44 -4.53
N GLU A 463 16.09 -12.52 -5.29
CA GLU A 463 16.71 -11.28 -5.73
C GLU A 463 15.67 -10.15 -5.75
N LEU A 464 16.11 -8.96 -5.34
CA LEU A 464 15.39 -7.70 -5.55
C LEU A 464 15.94 -7.06 -6.84
N GLU A 465 15.10 -6.94 -7.87
CA GLU A 465 15.49 -6.39 -9.18
C GLU A 465 15.66 -4.85 -9.18
N THR A 466 15.10 -4.12 -8.20
CA THR A 466 15.11 -2.64 -8.19
C THR A 466 15.38 -2.06 -6.80
N PRO A 467 16.12 -0.95 -6.70
CA PRO A 467 16.32 -0.23 -5.44
C PRO A 467 15.02 0.19 -4.78
N TRP A 468 14.87 -0.10 -3.49
CA TRP A 468 13.65 0.16 -2.69
C TRP A 468 13.26 1.65 -2.62
N SER A 469 14.25 2.54 -2.66
CA SER A 469 14.04 3.99 -2.65
C SER A 469 15.18 4.72 -3.38
N PRO A 470 14.89 5.73 -4.22
CA PRO A 470 15.92 6.61 -4.77
C PRO A 470 16.62 7.47 -3.71
N ALA A 471 16.01 7.62 -2.52
CA ALA A 471 16.50 8.51 -1.46
C ALA A 471 17.62 7.89 -0.61
N TYR A 472 17.80 6.56 -0.66
CA TYR A 472 18.83 5.84 0.08
C TYR A 472 19.56 4.90 -0.89
N PRO A 473 20.86 5.10 -1.15
CA PRO A 473 21.61 4.17 -1.98
C PRO A 473 21.64 2.80 -1.27
N GLU A 474 21.16 1.76 -1.96
CA GLU A 474 21.20 0.41 -1.39
C GLU A 474 22.65 0.00 -1.11
N PRO A 475 22.92 -0.64 0.05
CA PRO A 475 24.18 -1.35 0.23
C PRO A 475 24.32 -2.43 -0.87
N ASP A 476 25.55 -2.76 -1.29
CA ASP A 476 25.86 -3.82 -2.28
C ASP A 476 25.59 -5.22 -1.70
N LEU A 477 24.33 -5.48 -1.32
CA LEU A 477 23.85 -6.75 -0.79
C LEU A 477 23.70 -7.75 -1.93
N LYS A 478 24.11 -9.00 -1.71
CA LYS A 478 24.08 -10.06 -2.72
C LYS A 478 23.27 -11.25 -2.23
N GLY A 479 22.54 -11.88 -3.15
CA GLY A 479 21.78 -13.11 -2.90
C GLY A 479 20.89 -13.05 -1.66
N GLN A 480 21.11 -13.97 -0.70
CA GLN A 480 20.26 -14.13 0.47
C GLN A 480 20.19 -12.91 1.39
N ASP A 481 21.19 -12.02 1.39
CA ASP A 481 21.18 -10.83 2.26
C ASP A 481 20.10 -9.81 1.84
N LYS A 482 19.80 -9.73 0.52
CA LYS A 482 18.66 -8.95 0.01
C LYS A 482 17.33 -9.52 0.53
N LEU A 483 17.22 -10.84 0.58
CA LEU A 483 16.02 -11.52 1.07
C LEU A 483 15.84 -11.36 2.58
N ARG A 484 16.93 -11.35 3.35
CA ARG A 484 16.90 -11.00 4.79
C ARG A 484 16.49 -9.55 5.00
N ARG A 485 16.96 -8.62 4.16
CA ARG A 485 16.47 -7.23 4.21
C ARG A 485 14.98 -7.15 3.91
N PHE A 486 14.48 -7.90 2.93
CA PHE A 486 13.06 -7.97 2.62
C PHE A 486 12.24 -8.48 3.82
N TRP A 487 12.70 -9.52 4.53
CA TRP A 487 12.10 -9.96 5.80
C TRP A 487 11.98 -8.82 6.80
N ASP A 488 13.08 -8.10 7.05
CA ASP A 488 13.16 -7.02 8.01
C ASP A 488 12.21 -5.87 7.70
N LEU A 489 12.03 -5.56 6.42
CA LEU A 489 11.07 -4.54 5.96
C LEU A 489 9.62 -4.99 6.21
N LEU A 490 9.30 -6.25 5.92
CA LEU A 490 7.97 -6.80 6.19
C LEU A 490 7.66 -6.80 7.70
N VAL A 491 8.65 -7.05 8.56
CA VAL A 491 8.48 -6.93 10.01
C VAL A 491 8.18 -5.49 10.44
N ASN A 492 8.88 -4.50 9.89
CA ASN A 492 8.61 -3.09 10.20
C ASN A 492 7.19 -2.71 9.82
N GLU A 493 6.80 -3.02 8.58
CA GLU A 493 5.45 -2.75 8.07
C GLU A 493 4.39 -3.47 8.90
N TYR A 494 4.60 -4.76 9.21
CA TYR A 494 3.68 -5.55 10.00
C TYR A 494 3.47 -4.99 11.41
N THR A 495 4.55 -4.61 12.09
CA THR A 495 4.48 -4.12 13.47
C THR A 495 3.87 -2.72 13.58
N ALA A 496 3.82 -1.96 12.49
CA ALA A 496 3.07 -0.71 12.40
C ALA A 496 1.55 -0.92 12.34
N ARG A 497 1.08 -2.15 12.08
CA ARG A 497 -0.34 -2.50 11.99
C ARG A 497 -0.94 -2.80 13.37
N GLU A 498 -2.22 -2.56 13.49
CA GLU A 498 -3.02 -2.85 14.66
C GLU A 498 -3.35 -4.35 14.75
N CYS A 499 -3.18 -4.90 15.95
CA CYS A 499 -3.53 -6.27 16.28
C CYS A 499 -4.58 -6.25 17.39
N THR A 500 -5.87 -6.40 17.02
CA THR A 500 -7.00 -6.32 17.98
C THR A 500 -6.87 -7.32 19.12
N ASN A 501 -6.39 -8.53 18.82
CA ASN A 501 -6.08 -9.53 19.83
C ASN A 501 -4.55 -9.66 19.96
N PRO A 502 -3.96 -9.20 21.08
CA PRO A 502 -2.53 -9.23 21.31
C PRO A 502 -1.84 -10.59 21.07
N VAL A 503 -2.54 -11.71 21.28
CA VAL A 503 -2.00 -13.07 21.12
C VAL A 503 -1.82 -13.45 19.65
N ASP A 504 -2.58 -12.83 18.74
CA ASP A 504 -2.52 -13.11 17.31
C ASP A 504 -1.31 -12.45 16.63
N LYS A 505 -0.57 -11.59 17.34
CA LYS A 505 0.56 -10.83 16.78
C LYS A 505 1.63 -11.72 16.13
N ILE A 506 1.95 -12.89 16.65
CA ILE A 506 2.89 -13.78 15.96
C ILE A 506 2.19 -14.71 14.97
N ARG A 507 0.94 -15.09 15.26
CA ARG A 507 0.15 -16.00 14.42
C ARG A 507 -0.16 -15.39 13.05
N ALA A 508 -0.53 -14.12 13.02
CA ALA A 508 -0.87 -13.36 11.82
C ALA A 508 0.33 -13.01 10.91
N PHE A 509 1.54 -13.41 11.32
CA PHE A 509 2.75 -13.35 10.51
C PHE A 509 3.29 -14.75 10.17
N GLY A 510 2.69 -15.80 10.73
CA GLY A 510 3.19 -17.17 10.64
C GLY A 510 3.17 -17.72 9.22
N GLY A 511 2.19 -17.34 8.39
CA GLY A 511 2.14 -17.73 6.99
C GLY A 511 3.29 -17.15 6.17
N ILE A 512 3.66 -15.89 6.45
CA ILE A 512 4.82 -15.22 5.85
C ILE A 512 6.11 -15.92 6.29
N ALA A 513 6.27 -16.19 7.59
CA ALA A 513 7.40 -16.94 8.14
C ALA A 513 7.59 -18.30 7.47
N ALA A 514 6.51 -19.02 7.18
CA ALA A 514 6.56 -20.30 6.50
C ALA A 514 7.10 -20.22 5.06
N GLU A 515 6.77 -19.16 4.31
CA GLU A 515 7.31 -18.95 2.97
C GLU A 515 8.80 -18.61 2.99
N PHE A 516 9.26 -17.88 4.00
CA PHE A 516 10.70 -17.65 4.21
C PHE A 516 11.45 -18.92 4.66
N GLN A 517 10.84 -19.77 5.49
CA GLN A 517 11.46 -21.07 5.85
C GLN A 517 11.69 -21.93 4.60
N ARG A 518 10.77 -21.92 3.63
CA ARG A 518 10.92 -22.67 2.37
C ARG A 518 12.20 -22.30 1.61
N VAL A 519 12.61 -21.05 1.68
CA VAL A 519 13.82 -20.53 1.00
C VAL A 519 15.07 -20.54 1.89
N PHE A 520 14.89 -20.66 3.22
CA PHE A 520 15.93 -20.86 4.23
C PHE A 520 15.77 -22.21 4.95
N PRO A 521 15.87 -23.35 4.24
CA PRO A 521 15.53 -24.66 4.82
C PRO A 521 16.40 -25.07 6.02
N GLU A 522 17.65 -24.60 6.06
CA GLU A 522 18.62 -24.94 7.11
C GLU A 522 18.57 -23.98 8.31
N ASP A 523 17.90 -22.83 8.18
CA ASP A 523 17.83 -21.85 9.25
C ASP A 523 16.67 -22.17 10.19
N LYS A 524 16.81 -21.80 11.47
CA LYS A 524 15.81 -22.07 12.49
C LYS A 524 15.02 -20.80 12.79
N TYR A 525 13.70 -20.84 12.58
CA TYR A 525 12.80 -19.79 13.02
C TYR A 525 12.64 -19.81 14.56
N LEU A 526 12.82 -18.64 15.18
CA LEU A 526 12.78 -18.42 16.63
C LEU A 526 11.86 -17.23 16.93
N ALA A 527 10.57 -17.51 17.12
CA ALA A 527 9.57 -16.53 17.58
C ALA A 527 9.68 -15.14 16.92
N GLY A 528 9.72 -15.09 15.58
CA GLY A 528 9.84 -13.84 14.81
C GLY A 528 11.23 -13.51 14.30
N LEU A 529 12.26 -14.26 14.72
CA LEU A 529 13.65 -14.07 14.30
C LEU A 529 14.21 -15.34 13.66
N TRP A 530 15.36 -15.20 13.02
CA TRP A 530 16.08 -16.26 12.33
C TRP A 530 17.41 -16.53 13.03
N LYS A 531 17.76 -17.80 13.28
CA LYS A 531 18.95 -18.16 14.07
C LYS A 531 20.24 -17.68 13.38
N ASP A 532 20.34 -17.82 12.07
CA ASP A 532 21.56 -17.46 11.31
C ASP A 532 21.87 -15.96 11.35
N THR A 533 20.83 -15.11 11.39
CA THR A 533 20.96 -13.65 11.43
C THR A 533 20.57 -13.05 12.77
N LEU A 534 20.47 -13.88 13.81
CA LEU A 534 19.98 -13.47 15.13
C LEU A 534 20.79 -12.32 15.74
N PHE A 535 22.08 -12.21 15.39
CA PHE A 535 22.93 -11.10 15.83
C PHE A 535 22.47 -9.71 15.36
N LEU A 536 21.80 -9.64 14.22
CA LEU A 536 21.11 -8.44 13.72
C LEU A 536 19.65 -8.44 14.12
N GLY A 537 19.00 -9.61 14.06
CA GLY A 537 17.60 -9.77 14.43
C GLY A 537 17.32 -9.31 15.86
N LEU A 538 18.27 -9.43 16.78
CA LEU A 538 18.14 -8.94 18.17
C LEU A 538 18.28 -7.42 18.31
N LEU A 539 18.65 -6.68 17.26
CA LEU A 539 18.88 -5.24 17.30
C LEU A 539 17.67 -4.39 16.89
N TRP A 540 16.50 -4.98 16.60
CA TRP A 540 15.28 -4.21 16.35
C TRP A 540 15.04 -3.17 17.46
N CYS A 541 14.53 -1.98 17.14
CA CYS A 541 14.21 -0.96 18.14
C CYS A 541 12.81 -0.39 17.91
N ARG A 542 12.15 0.05 18.99
CA ARG A 542 10.85 0.72 18.91
C ARG A 542 10.93 2.00 18.05
N ASN A 543 9.91 2.27 17.23
CA ASN A 543 9.80 3.57 16.57
C ASN A 543 9.57 4.67 17.63
N GLY A 544 10.53 5.60 17.73
CA GLY A 544 10.49 6.69 18.71
C GLY A 544 9.40 7.73 18.46
N ASP A 545 8.84 7.79 17.25
CA ASP A 545 7.76 8.70 16.87
C ASP A 545 6.39 8.23 17.39
N VAL A 546 6.28 6.96 17.77
CA VAL A 546 5.08 6.37 18.36
C VAL A 546 5.16 6.48 19.88
N ALA A 547 4.02 6.66 20.57
CA ALA A 547 4.00 6.64 22.03
C ALA A 547 4.40 5.26 22.57
N ALA A 548 5.21 5.22 23.63
CA ALA A 548 5.59 3.97 24.27
C ALA A 548 4.41 3.39 25.07
N LEU A 549 4.09 2.11 24.85
CA LEU A 549 3.08 1.37 25.61
C LEU A 549 3.74 0.48 26.68
N PRO A 550 3.01 0.12 27.75
CA PRO A 550 3.48 -0.90 28.69
C PRO A 550 3.61 -2.26 27.99
N ARG A 551 4.42 -3.16 28.57
CA ARG A 551 4.48 -4.55 28.10
C ARG A 551 3.13 -5.25 28.29
N PRO A 552 2.76 -6.20 27.42
CA PRO A 552 1.54 -6.99 27.60
C PRO A 552 1.50 -7.70 28.96
N ALA A 553 0.36 -7.65 29.64
CA ALA A 553 0.19 -8.27 30.95
C ALA A 553 0.26 -9.81 30.91
N LYS A 554 -0.07 -10.43 29.78
CA LYS A 554 0.02 -11.88 29.55
C LYS A 554 1.21 -12.18 28.64
N TYR A 555 1.96 -13.21 28.98
CA TYR A 555 3.03 -13.72 28.12
C TYR A 555 2.46 -14.12 26.75
N ARG A 556 3.12 -13.68 25.68
CA ARG A 556 2.81 -14.07 24.29
C ARG A 556 4.04 -14.32 23.42
N SER A 557 5.20 -13.81 23.82
CA SER A 557 6.46 -13.98 23.11
C SER A 557 7.64 -13.70 24.06
N PRO A 558 8.82 -14.33 23.87
CA PRO A 558 10.04 -14.03 24.61
C PRO A 558 10.45 -12.56 24.49
N SER A 559 11.11 -11.99 25.51
CA SER A 559 11.40 -10.53 25.53
C SER A 559 12.30 -10.04 24.40
N TRP A 560 13.08 -10.94 23.81
CA TRP A 560 13.96 -10.68 22.68
C TRP A 560 13.26 -10.67 21.31
N SER A 561 12.01 -11.14 21.24
CA SER A 561 11.18 -11.10 20.03
C SER A 561 10.51 -9.74 19.88
N TRP A 562 10.43 -9.23 18.64
CA TRP A 562 9.67 -8.01 18.33
C TRP A 562 8.17 -8.17 18.65
N ALA A 563 7.66 -9.40 18.74
CA ALA A 563 6.27 -9.67 19.11
C ALA A 563 6.00 -9.48 20.61
N ALA A 564 7.03 -9.22 21.43
CA ALA A 564 6.88 -9.03 22.87
C ALA A 564 6.25 -7.69 23.28
N ILE A 565 6.17 -6.71 22.37
CA ILE A 565 5.67 -5.35 22.65
C ILE A 565 4.59 -4.91 21.66
N ASP A 566 3.78 -3.92 22.00
CA ASP A 566 2.77 -3.31 21.12
C ASP A 566 3.26 -1.97 20.58
N SER A 567 4.12 -2.01 19.56
CA SER A 567 4.60 -0.83 18.83
C SER A 567 5.14 -1.23 17.47
N GLU A 568 5.18 -0.27 16.55
CA GLU A 568 6.03 -0.32 15.36
C GLU A 568 7.48 -0.50 15.80
N VAL A 569 8.18 -1.45 15.18
CA VAL A 569 9.62 -1.65 15.33
C VAL A 569 10.33 -1.28 14.05
N LEU A 570 11.57 -0.82 14.21
CA LEU A 570 12.47 -0.48 13.12
C LEU A 570 13.68 -1.42 13.18
N THR A 571 13.92 -2.09 12.07
CA THR A 571 15.14 -2.86 11.78
C THR A 571 16.18 -2.02 11.02
N GLU A 572 15.76 -0.89 10.43
CA GLU A 572 16.50 -0.10 9.43
C GLU A 572 17.59 0.81 9.98
N ARG A 573 17.68 1.00 11.31
CA ARG A 573 18.78 1.80 11.89
C ARG A 573 20.16 1.14 11.71
N PHE A 574 20.24 0.03 10.97
CA PHE A 574 21.36 -0.90 10.90
C PHE A 574 21.55 -1.46 9.48
N GLU A 575 21.09 -0.79 8.42
CA GLU A 575 21.18 -1.30 7.02
C GLU A 575 22.60 -1.69 6.58
N TRP A 576 23.62 -1.01 7.10
CA TRP A 576 25.04 -1.32 6.83
C TRP A 576 25.53 -2.57 7.58
N CYS A 577 24.75 -3.08 8.53
CA CYS A 577 25.14 -4.19 9.41
C CYS A 577 24.96 -5.58 8.78
N LEU A 578 24.21 -5.68 7.66
CA LEU A 578 24.13 -6.91 6.85
C LEU A 578 25.39 -7.15 6.02
N ASP A 579 26.19 -6.12 5.78
CA ASP A 579 27.50 -6.25 5.15
C ASP A 579 28.49 -6.86 6.14
N LYS A 580 28.72 -8.17 6.00
CA LYS A 580 29.64 -8.95 6.83
C LYS A 580 31.09 -8.49 6.72
N GLU A 581 31.46 -7.80 5.63
CA GLU A 581 32.82 -7.24 5.48
C GLU A 581 32.99 -5.97 6.32
N LYS A 582 31.89 -5.26 6.62
CA LYS A 582 31.90 -4.01 7.38
C LYS A 582 31.41 -4.14 8.82
N THR A 583 30.95 -5.33 9.20
CA THR A 583 30.29 -5.57 10.49
C THR A 583 30.92 -6.73 11.23
N ALA A 584 31.59 -6.42 12.34
CA ALA A 584 32.16 -7.42 13.22
C ALA A 584 31.12 -7.86 14.28
N GLN A 585 31.01 -9.18 14.48
CA GLN A 585 30.14 -9.80 15.50
C GLN A 585 30.92 -10.04 16.80
N PHE A 586 30.36 -9.60 17.93
CA PHE A 586 31.03 -9.64 19.25
C PHE A 586 30.40 -10.61 20.25
N PHE A 587 29.36 -11.35 19.84
CA PHE A 587 28.79 -12.44 20.62
C PHE A 587 28.60 -13.70 19.76
N GLU A 588 28.68 -14.86 20.39
CA GLU A 588 28.47 -16.17 19.79
C GLU A 588 27.09 -16.71 20.20
N ILE A 589 26.34 -17.25 19.25
CA ILE A 589 25.06 -17.91 19.53
C ILE A 589 25.37 -19.37 19.85
N LEU A 590 25.14 -19.79 21.09
CA LEU A 590 25.37 -21.17 21.52
C LEU A 590 24.14 -22.04 21.24
N ASP A 591 22.94 -21.51 21.53
CA ASP A 591 21.69 -22.23 21.34
C ASP A 591 20.47 -21.27 21.26
N GLY A 592 19.38 -21.75 20.67
CA GLY A 592 18.12 -21.02 20.55
C GLY A 592 16.93 -21.97 20.42
N GLU A 593 15.97 -21.84 21.32
CA GLU A 593 14.81 -22.72 21.43
C GLU A 593 13.52 -21.94 21.68
N THR A 594 12.42 -22.45 21.14
CA THR A 594 11.06 -21.96 21.38
C THR A 594 10.16 -23.15 21.69
N THR A 595 9.25 -22.98 22.63
CA THR A 595 8.21 -23.96 22.93
C THR A 595 6.93 -23.51 22.25
N LEU A 596 6.45 -24.29 21.28
CA LEU A 596 5.24 -23.98 20.52
C LEU A 596 4.00 -24.33 21.35
N ARG A 597 2.92 -23.53 21.23
CA ARG A 597 1.62 -23.94 21.76
C ARG A 597 1.06 -25.15 21.03
N SER A 598 1.30 -25.25 19.73
CA SER A 598 0.83 -26.34 18.87
C SER A 598 1.89 -26.73 17.85
N ALA A 599 2.20 -28.02 17.76
CA ALA A 599 3.14 -28.56 16.77
C ALA A 599 2.66 -28.34 15.32
N ASN A 600 1.35 -28.22 15.10
CA ASN A 600 0.76 -27.97 13.78
C ASN A 600 0.91 -26.51 13.31
N ALA A 601 1.42 -25.61 14.16
CA ALA A 601 1.64 -24.21 13.84
C ALA A 601 3.09 -23.79 14.20
N PRO A 602 4.11 -24.30 13.47
CA PRO A 602 5.53 -24.13 13.81
C PRO A 602 6.04 -22.69 13.80
N TYR A 603 5.32 -21.77 13.13
CA TYR A 603 5.64 -20.34 13.08
C TYR A 603 4.62 -19.48 13.83
N GLY A 604 3.73 -20.13 14.61
CA GLY A 604 2.66 -19.48 15.34
C GLY A 604 3.03 -19.16 16.79
N GLU A 605 2.06 -19.30 17.68
CA GLU A 605 2.20 -18.93 19.07
C GLU A 605 3.21 -19.79 19.84
N VAL A 606 4.00 -19.12 20.68
CA VAL A 606 4.98 -19.72 21.58
C VAL A 606 4.56 -19.54 23.04
N THR A 607 4.82 -20.55 23.86
CA THR A 607 4.57 -20.52 25.32
C THR A 607 5.83 -20.26 26.14
N ALA A 608 7.01 -20.42 25.52
CA ALA A 608 8.31 -20.09 26.09
C ALA A 608 9.34 -19.92 24.97
N GLY A 609 10.46 -19.26 25.26
CA GLY A 609 11.62 -19.25 24.37
C GLY A 609 12.88 -18.84 25.11
N LYS A 610 14.01 -19.36 24.65
CA LYS A 610 15.31 -19.19 25.28
C LYS A 610 16.38 -19.06 24.21
N ILE A 611 17.24 -18.06 24.35
CA ILE A 611 18.46 -17.94 23.54
C ILE A 611 19.66 -17.95 24.49
N THR A 612 20.64 -18.82 24.20
CA THR A 612 21.89 -18.89 24.95
C THR A 612 23.01 -18.30 24.10
N VAL A 613 23.68 -17.29 24.62
CA VAL A 613 24.75 -16.57 23.92
C VAL A 613 26.02 -16.48 24.77
N ARG A 614 27.17 -16.32 24.14
CA ARG A 614 28.44 -16.00 24.79
C ARG A 614 28.96 -14.66 24.29
N GLY A 615 29.09 -13.67 25.16
CA GLY A 615 29.50 -12.31 24.75
C GLY A 615 30.02 -11.46 25.91
N TYR A 616 30.48 -10.25 25.58
CA TYR A 616 30.91 -9.27 26.59
C TYR A 616 29.69 -8.63 27.24
N LEU A 617 29.57 -8.79 28.55
CA LEU A 617 28.46 -8.27 29.35
C LEU A 617 29.01 -7.39 30.45
N ARG A 618 28.58 -6.12 30.49
CA ARG A 618 29.00 -5.18 31.53
C ARG A 618 27.79 -4.45 32.12
N LYS A 619 27.86 -4.20 33.42
CA LYS A 619 26.84 -3.45 34.16
C LYS A 619 27.00 -1.95 33.90
N GLY A 620 25.89 -1.24 33.80
CA GLY A 620 25.82 0.21 33.61
C GLY A 620 24.56 0.81 34.21
N ARG A 621 24.37 2.11 34.02
CA ARG A 621 23.19 2.86 34.48
C ARG A 621 22.43 3.50 33.33
N LEU A 622 21.12 3.62 33.50
CA LEU A 622 20.22 4.27 32.55
C LEU A 622 19.78 5.65 33.07
N LEU A 623 20.10 6.69 32.30
CA LEU A 623 19.73 8.08 32.59
C LEU A 623 18.68 8.58 31.59
N SER A 624 17.73 9.38 32.06
CA SER A 624 16.76 10.08 31.19
C SER A 624 17.39 11.33 30.60
N ASP A 625 17.31 11.50 29.28
CA ASP A 625 17.72 12.73 28.60
C ASP A 625 16.48 13.60 28.29
N GLU A 626 16.24 14.61 29.13
CA GLU A 626 15.13 15.56 28.97
C GLU A 626 15.34 16.52 27.78
N SER A 627 16.55 16.60 27.21
CA SER A 627 16.89 17.50 26.10
C SER A 627 16.66 16.90 24.72
N ALA A 628 16.46 15.58 24.64
CA ALA A 628 16.23 14.88 23.39
C ALA A 628 14.79 15.09 22.88
N ARG A 629 14.65 15.51 21.61
CA ARG A 629 13.33 15.66 20.93
C ARG A 629 12.44 14.40 20.94
N TYR A 630 13.04 13.24 21.21
CA TYR A 630 12.42 11.93 21.32
C TYR A 630 12.96 11.33 22.61
N ASN A 631 12.15 10.80 23.52
CA ASN A 631 12.57 10.19 24.80
C ASN A 631 13.76 9.21 24.62
N LYS A 632 14.99 9.74 24.64
CA LYS A 632 16.23 8.99 24.45
C LYS A 632 16.84 8.85 25.82
N TYR A 633 17.25 7.63 26.14
CA TYR A 633 17.95 7.36 27.37
C TYR A 633 19.44 7.35 27.07
N THR A 634 20.25 7.60 28.08
CA THR A 634 21.70 7.50 27.96
C THR A 634 22.20 6.36 28.84
N VAL A 635 23.02 5.49 28.28
CA VAL A 635 23.78 4.50 29.05
C VAL A 635 25.06 5.15 29.53
N CYS A 636 25.34 5.03 30.83
CA CYS A 636 26.60 5.44 31.42
C CYS A 636 27.20 4.34 32.32
N ASP A 637 28.46 4.56 32.70
CA ASP A 637 29.15 3.70 33.67
C ASP A 637 28.53 3.84 35.08
N GLU A 638 28.90 2.96 36.00
CA GLU A 638 28.37 3.00 37.37
C GLU A 638 28.62 4.33 38.09
N ASP A 639 29.75 4.99 37.77
CA ASP A 639 30.18 6.29 38.30
C ASP A 639 29.82 7.48 37.38
N GLU A 640 28.97 7.25 36.36
CA GLU A 640 28.43 8.25 35.42
C GLU A 640 29.47 9.02 34.57
N SER A 641 30.74 8.59 34.54
CA SER A 641 31.86 9.43 34.07
C SER A 641 32.53 9.03 32.74
N GLU A 642 32.35 7.80 32.24
CA GLU A 642 33.17 7.29 31.11
C GLU A 642 32.44 7.17 29.76
N ILE A 643 31.12 6.99 29.70
CA ILE A 643 30.40 6.65 28.45
C ILE A 643 29.01 7.26 28.40
N HIS A 644 28.59 7.75 27.23
CA HIS A 644 27.24 8.22 26.95
C HIS A 644 26.71 7.65 25.64
N TRP A 645 25.99 6.53 25.71
CA TRP A 645 25.40 5.91 24.53
C TRP A 645 23.90 6.14 24.43
N ASN A 646 23.41 6.30 23.21
CA ASN A 646 21.99 6.44 22.95
C ASN A 646 21.30 5.09 23.21
N ALA A 647 20.31 5.09 24.09
CA ALA A 647 19.47 3.93 24.38
C ALA A 647 18.04 4.15 23.87
N SER A 648 17.46 3.08 23.32
CA SER A 648 16.07 2.98 22.94
C SER A 648 15.43 1.83 23.70
N LEU A 649 14.46 2.14 24.56
CA LEU A 649 13.74 1.14 25.36
C LEU A 649 12.56 0.55 24.59
N ASP A 650 12.27 -0.71 24.88
CA ASP A 650 11.23 -1.48 24.21
C ASP A 650 9.82 -1.09 24.71
N ALA A 651 9.64 -0.75 25.99
CA ALA A 651 8.34 -0.43 26.59
C ALA A 651 8.40 0.69 27.64
N LEU A 652 7.24 1.29 27.96
CA LEU A 652 7.12 2.43 28.88
C LEU A 652 7.73 2.16 30.28
N GLY A 653 7.40 1.01 30.87
CA GLY A 653 7.85 0.63 32.22
C GLY A 653 9.33 0.25 32.30
N ASP A 654 10.01 0.00 31.17
CA ASP A 654 11.43 -0.36 31.19
C ASP A 654 12.33 0.80 31.64
N SER A 655 11.82 2.03 31.66
CA SER A 655 12.54 3.24 32.10
C SER A 655 12.73 3.36 33.62
N GLU A 656 12.00 2.54 34.39
CA GLU A 656 12.15 2.41 35.84
C GLU A 656 13.45 1.67 36.21
N GLU A 657 13.99 0.87 35.28
CA GLU A 657 15.20 0.07 35.45
C GLU A 657 16.45 0.96 35.39
N LYS A 658 16.96 1.40 36.56
CA LYS A 658 18.15 2.27 36.63
C LYS A 658 19.47 1.51 36.49
N VAL A 659 19.48 0.22 36.84
CA VAL A 659 20.65 -0.65 36.76
C VAL A 659 20.43 -1.67 35.66
N ILE A 660 21.31 -1.66 34.67
CA ILE A 660 21.18 -2.43 33.44
C ILE A 660 22.45 -3.21 33.13
N TRP A 661 22.33 -4.21 32.25
CA TRP A 661 23.46 -4.95 31.71
C TRP A 661 23.52 -4.75 30.20
N CYS A 662 24.65 -4.26 29.72
CA CYS A 662 24.92 -4.01 28.32
C CYS A 662 25.62 -5.23 27.73
N LEU A 663 25.03 -5.83 26.70
CA LEU A 663 25.62 -6.92 25.93
C LEU A 663 26.08 -6.37 24.57
N TRP A 664 27.38 -6.43 24.29
CA TRP A 664 27.92 -6.01 22.99
C TRP A 664 27.60 -7.03 21.90
N THR A 665 26.85 -6.61 20.87
CA THR A 665 26.44 -7.51 19.78
C THR A 665 27.28 -7.31 18.52
N THR A 666 27.34 -6.08 18.00
CA THR A 666 27.99 -5.77 16.72
C THR A 666 28.79 -4.48 16.78
N GLU A 667 29.74 -4.36 15.87
CA GLU A 667 30.46 -3.12 15.58
C GLU A 667 30.46 -2.91 14.07
N SER A 668 29.96 -1.76 13.63
CA SER A 668 30.16 -1.28 12.26
C SER A 668 30.76 0.11 12.35
N THR A 669 32.06 0.23 12.09
CA THR A 669 32.82 1.47 12.34
C THR A 669 32.10 2.69 11.77
N PRO A 670 31.81 3.74 12.57
CA PRO A 670 32.34 4.03 13.92
C PRO A 670 31.38 3.68 15.08
N LEU A 671 30.48 2.71 14.97
CA LEU A 671 29.40 2.50 15.93
C LEU A 671 29.44 1.11 16.60
N ILE A 672 29.45 1.09 17.92
CA ILE A 672 29.20 -0.08 18.78
C ILE A 672 27.71 -0.18 19.06
N ARG A 673 27.18 -1.41 19.01
CA ARG A 673 25.76 -1.70 19.27
C ARG A 673 25.58 -2.88 20.19
N GLY A 674 24.46 -2.88 20.89
CA GLY A 674 24.16 -3.99 21.78
C GLY A 674 22.80 -3.94 22.42
N LEU A 675 22.57 -4.90 23.30
CA LEU A 675 21.31 -5.09 24.01
C LEU A 675 21.39 -4.51 25.41
N LEU A 676 20.25 -4.00 25.87
CA LEU A 676 20.01 -3.61 27.25
C LEU A 676 19.23 -4.73 27.93
N LEU A 677 19.79 -5.26 29.01
CA LEU A 677 19.27 -6.44 29.70
C LEU A 677 19.06 -6.18 31.19
N VAL A 678 18.05 -6.83 31.77
CA VAL A 678 17.78 -6.84 33.20
C VAL A 678 17.76 -8.29 33.69
N PRO A 679 18.43 -8.63 34.79
CA PRO A 679 18.41 -9.97 35.34
C PRO A 679 17.00 -10.31 35.87
N THR A 680 16.60 -11.55 35.65
CA THR A 680 15.35 -12.14 36.12
C THR A 680 15.67 -13.45 36.84
N VAL A 681 14.96 -13.72 37.93
CA VAL A 681 15.20 -14.90 38.77
C VAL A 681 14.18 -15.98 38.41
N GLY A 682 14.67 -17.16 38.02
CA GLY A 682 13.83 -18.34 37.78
C GLY A 682 14.66 -19.61 37.86
N GLY A 683 14.10 -20.71 38.38
CA GLY A 683 14.67 -22.07 38.22
C GLY A 683 16.11 -22.32 38.69
N GLY A 684 16.67 -21.53 39.62
CA GLY A 684 18.03 -21.72 40.15
C GLY A 684 19.18 -21.16 39.29
N GLY A 685 18.89 -20.40 38.23
CA GLY A 685 19.87 -19.72 37.37
C GLY A 685 19.58 -18.23 37.17
N ILE A 686 20.54 -17.50 36.58
CA ILE A 686 20.38 -16.09 36.19
C ILE A 686 19.93 -16.04 34.73
N TYR A 687 18.73 -15.49 34.51
CA TYR A 687 18.16 -15.26 33.18
C TYR A 687 18.11 -13.75 32.93
N TYR A 688 18.09 -13.35 31.66
CA TYR A 688 18.07 -11.95 31.29
C TYR A 688 16.85 -11.65 30.41
N ARG A 689 16.12 -10.61 30.78
CA ARG A 689 15.06 -10.02 29.98
C ARG A 689 15.64 -8.84 29.20
N ARG A 690 15.37 -8.79 27.89
CA ARG A 690 15.72 -7.63 27.07
C ARG A 690 14.75 -6.47 27.37
N ILE A 691 15.32 -5.27 27.49
CA ILE A 691 14.58 -4.03 27.73
C ILE A 691 14.82 -2.95 26.67
N GLY A 692 15.74 -3.18 25.73
CA GLY A 692 16.06 -2.21 24.69
C GLY A 692 17.36 -2.51 23.97
N VAL A 693 17.81 -1.52 23.20
CA VAL A 693 19.10 -1.52 22.51
C VAL A 693 19.86 -0.24 22.81
N PHE A 694 21.19 -0.28 22.68
CA PHE A 694 22.03 0.90 22.71
C PHE A 694 22.89 1.01 21.45
N VAL A 695 23.26 2.24 21.12
CA VAL A 695 24.17 2.60 20.03
C VAL A 695 25.12 3.67 20.55
N SER A 696 26.43 3.50 20.30
CA SER A 696 27.39 4.53 20.63
C SER A 696 27.13 5.83 19.86
N GLN A 697 27.60 6.97 20.37
CA GLN A 697 27.40 8.25 19.68
C GLN A 697 28.50 8.44 18.63
N GLU A 698 28.16 8.97 17.45
CA GLU A 698 29.15 9.57 16.58
C GLU A 698 29.75 10.76 17.33
N SER A 699 31.04 10.70 17.66
CA SER A 699 31.70 11.83 18.29
C SER A 699 31.52 13.06 17.39
N ASN A 700 31.07 14.20 17.94
CA ASN A 700 30.93 15.48 17.21
C ASN A 700 32.28 16.04 16.69
N GLN A 701 33.38 15.31 16.87
CA GLN A 701 34.67 15.61 16.27
C GLN A 701 34.80 14.83 14.96
N ARG A 702 35.46 15.42 13.96
CA ARG A 702 35.74 14.84 12.63
C ARG A 702 36.61 13.56 12.64
N LYS A 703 36.48 12.68 13.63
CA LYS A 703 37.14 11.39 13.74
C LYS A 703 36.11 10.29 13.49
N LEU A 704 36.20 9.69 12.31
CA LEU A 704 35.44 8.52 11.85
C LEU A 704 35.86 7.21 12.57
N GLN A 705 36.28 7.27 13.84
CA GLN A 705 36.79 6.11 14.58
C GLN A 705 36.10 6.01 15.94
N VAL A 706 35.64 4.80 16.27
CA VAL A 706 35.30 4.40 17.65
C VAL A 706 36.53 4.68 18.52
N ASP A 707 36.36 5.37 19.64
CA ASP A 707 37.45 5.55 20.61
C ASP A 707 37.77 4.20 21.27
N ASP A 708 39.05 3.84 21.38
CA ASP A 708 39.48 2.58 22.00
C ASP A 708 38.98 2.47 23.45
N SER A 709 38.69 3.61 24.10
CA SER A 709 38.04 3.70 25.41
C SER A 709 36.69 2.97 25.49
N GLU A 710 35.87 2.99 24.44
CA GLU A 710 34.57 2.30 24.41
C GLU A 710 34.73 0.78 24.33
N ARG A 711 35.71 0.31 23.55
CA ARG A 711 36.05 -1.12 23.46
C ARG A 711 36.66 -1.61 24.76
N ASP A 712 37.54 -0.81 25.34
CA ASP A 712 38.20 -1.10 26.61
C ASP A 712 37.18 -1.17 27.74
N TRP A 713 36.11 -0.39 27.70
CA TRP A 713 35.02 -0.50 28.67
C TRP A 713 34.43 -1.91 28.73
N PHE A 714 34.15 -2.56 27.60
CA PHE A 714 33.71 -3.96 27.63
C PHE A 714 34.81 -4.92 28.08
N ARG A 715 36.06 -4.68 27.64
CA ARG A 715 37.20 -5.56 27.91
C ARG A 715 37.76 -5.47 29.32
N LYS A 716 37.52 -4.37 30.07
CA LYS A 716 37.89 -4.21 31.49
C LYS A 716 37.36 -5.35 32.37
N SER A 717 36.25 -5.99 31.99
CA SER A 717 35.67 -7.14 32.68
C SER A 717 36.39 -8.48 32.43
N GLY A 718 37.34 -8.52 31.50
CA GLY A 718 38.25 -9.64 31.23
C GLY A 718 37.67 -10.83 30.47
N GLU A 719 36.38 -11.15 30.61
CA GLU A 719 35.85 -12.43 30.11
C GLU A 719 34.45 -12.33 29.45
N ARG A 720 34.29 -13.08 28.35
CA ARG A 720 32.99 -13.32 27.74
C ARG A 720 32.17 -14.26 28.62
N ARG A 721 30.91 -13.89 28.90
CA ARG A 721 30.00 -14.64 29.76
C ARG A 721 28.95 -15.39 28.95
N VAL A 722 28.49 -16.53 29.48
CA VAL A 722 27.29 -17.21 28.97
C VAL A 722 26.06 -16.51 29.54
N ILE A 723 25.16 -16.10 28.65
CA ILE A 723 23.99 -15.28 28.95
C ILE A 723 22.78 -16.00 28.37
N ILE A 724 21.71 -16.09 29.16
CA ILE A 724 20.46 -16.73 28.75
C ILE A 724 19.37 -15.66 28.65
N LEU A 725 18.89 -15.40 27.44
CA LEU A 725 17.79 -14.48 27.16
C LEU A 725 16.45 -15.23 27.16
N VAL A 726 15.41 -14.65 27.78
CA VAL A 726 14.05 -15.22 27.90
C VAL A 726 12.95 -14.28 27.47
#